data_AF-A0A150G968-F1
#
_entry.id   AF-A0A150G968-F1
#
_cell.length_a   1.000
_cell.length_b   1.000
_cell.length_c   1.000
_cell.angle_alpha   90.00
_cell.angle_beta   90.00
_cell.angle_gamma   90.00
#
_symmetry.space_group_name_H-M   'P 1'
#
loop_
_entity.id
_entity.type
_entity.pdbx_description
1 polymer ?
#
loop_
_entity_poly.entity_id
_entity_poly.type
_entity_poly.pdbx_seq_one_letter_code
_entity_poly.pdbx_strand_id
1 'polypeptide(L)'
;MGDFLNRTSFSERVSCRDACENRPDCTFSVYYFNGTCLHGRNFFNFSMGYYAMNYVTKEVEQTCWRRIPNRRVAPGCVSYLQLTASPYAWPAVGDIETCRGYCDNDPQCHHVKRNPDGQCILLGPPFRRVEIGVSYRMASSSDQLCNKRWRAEDQCIPNIVIKGDRVSDLRGATRASCRAACDANSNCEYTILAKNGTCTLMRNALVGTYGNRNPGSYVDYRIDQTCWRRIASKPVGPGCVAYLSLYGTYLVREDMFADIETCRNACDEHIRCIYVRRSQNTLCRFFGQPFVGMNDTNYMAAFIDQTCFKRNSADANCLPGVAIAGDVMAGSPFPTANRAACRQACQSSATCVLSRRMRDADGSCFLLTNPFDGDDGINSISLDVDQTCWKRDSYPVDAGCVAYLQLVGSDLEMFQGMNRQGCKQACDANFHCVFSIRTSGGACYLMAEPFTAQSGANLRDPYLFDQLCWRQTPLPSPPPGPSPPPPAPPGIAMVAKSMSADFSNVNITLDGNDVTNKEAVTSFINSVKAKISAYYGIPIENVVITAFAVNGEPIAVRRRSLADAAAGDAADEGADGSEEETRREVAALMGSLAGASSLAAHGRRLVTDPFELPRAQLGEEGLIRRAAAALQGLAQGRRGLQGSSVSMEFDVYVTVRVPLPPSPPPKPPNAPGVVESPSPPPPPPFPPSTPPLTAGALAAVTGATVNEVFRRCVPYEDFEMFMGMDHWGDDIARFSSVREAAANCTVTPSCAGFNTDGWTKRLPTITNTGVAKCFWRKTTTVCADIPGYTATANHQRTGTLLGVSPRTTIFGKFGVLLNCNASTRCTAMSSDGRFWSGTGSGTNSTVQGMCWYDKN
;
A
#
# COMPACT_ATOMS: atom_id res chain seq x y z
N MET A 1 52.10 8.95 -40.47
CA MET A 1 50.94 9.79 -40.86
C MET A 1 50.11 9.99 -39.61
N GLY A 2 50.08 11.11 -38.92
CA GLY A 2 50.60 12.46 -39.14
C GLY A 2 49.76 13.36 -38.20
N ASP A 3 50.43 14.11 -37.33
CA ASP A 3 49.88 15.07 -36.37
C ASP A 3 48.87 16.05 -37.00
N PHE A 4 47.86 16.50 -36.23
CA PHE A 4 47.43 17.91 -36.20
C PHE A 4 46.50 18.17 -35.00
N LEU A 5 47.09 18.60 -33.88
CA LEU A 5 46.43 19.45 -32.89
C LEU A 5 46.88 20.89 -33.16
N ASN A 6 45.97 21.82 -33.50
CA ASN A 6 45.83 23.12 -32.82
C ASN A 6 44.81 24.09 -33.46
N ARG A 7 44.14 24.82 -32.56
CA ARG A 7 43.62 26.20 -32.66
C ARG A 7 42.45 26.50 -33.61
N THR A 8 41.29 26.74 -32.99
CA THR A 8 40.42 27.86 -33.38
C THR A 8 40.12 28.74 -32.17
N SER A 9 40.21 30.04 -32.41
CA SER A 9 40.26 31.14 -31.45
C SER A 9 38.88 31.61 -31.00
N PHE A 10 38.86 32.24 -29.83
CA PHE A 10 37.70 32.80 -29.11
C PHE A 10 37.03 34.03 -29.80
N SER A 11 37.26 34.28 -31.09
CA SER A 11 36.93 35.56 -31.74
C SER A 11 35.62 35.63 -32.53
N GLU A 12 34.85 34.53 -32.67
CA GLU A 12 33.61 34.53 -33.48
C GLU A 12 32.31 34.69 -32.68
N ARG A 13 32.35 34.65 -31.34
CA ARG A 13 31.12 34.75 -30.50
C ARG A 13 30.56 36.17 -30.32
N VAL A 14 31.22 37.20 -30.88
CA VAL A 14 30.84 38.61 -30.68
C VAL A 14 29.85 39.12 -31.74
N SER A 15 29.74 38.49 -32.92
CA SER A 15 29.08 39.14 -34.08
C SER A 15 27.55 39.24 -34.01
N CYS A 16 26.86 38.31 -33.34
CA CYS A 16 25.39 38.27 -33.42
C CYS A 16 24.68 39.20 -32.44
N ARG A 17 25.34 39.50 -31.32
CA ARG A 17 24.87 40.52 -30.39
C ARG A 17 24.99 41.91 -31.01
N ASP A 18 26.15 42.21 -31.60
CA ASP A 18 26.41 43.51 -32.22
C ASP A 18 25.50 43.75 -33.43
N ALA A 19 25.14 42.70 -34.18
CA ALA A 19 24.15 42.77 -35.26
C ALA A 19 22.72 43.08 -34.77
N CYS A 20 22.35 42.64 -33.56
CA CYS A 20 21.06 42.94 -32.95
C CYS A 20 21.05 44.33 -32.29
N GLU A 21 22.15 44.76 -31.67
CA GLU A 21 22.27 46.09 -31.04
C GLU A 21 22.23 47.23 -32.07
N ASN A 22 22.68 47.00 -33.32
CA ASN A 22 22.65 47.97 -34.40
C ASN A 22 21.35 47.98 -35.24
N ARG A 23 20.36 47.14 -34.90
CA ARG A 23 19.04 47.12 -35.54
C ARG A 23 17.97 47.65 -34.58
N PRO A 24 17.30 48.78 -34.89
CA PRO A 24 16.36 49.43 -33.97
C PRO A 24 15.12 48.57 -33.62
N ASP A 25 14.96 47.44 -34.31
CA ASP A 25 13.83 46.56 -34.25
C ASP A 25 14.14 45.13 -33.76
N CYS A 26 15.38 44.83 -33.40
CA CYS A 26 15.73 43.52 -32.87
C CYS A 26 15.40 43.44 -31.36
N THR A 27 14.51 42.53 -30.94
CA THR A 27 14.20 42.28 -29.51
C THR A 27 14.96 41.09 -28.94
N PHE A 28 15.36 40.12 -29.77
CA PHE A 28 16.23 39.01 -29.39
C PHE A 28 17.00 38.45 -30.60
N SER A 29 18.11 37.75 -30.33
CA SER A 29 18.90 37.00 -31.33
C SER A 29 19.24 35.60 -30.83
N VAL A 30 19.19 34.59 -31.72
CA VAL A 30 19.58 33.20 -31.40
C VAL A 30 20.67 32.72 -32.35
N TYR A 31 21.72 32.13 -31.78
CA TYR A 31 22.88 31.58 -32.52
C TYR A 31 22.71 30.08 -32.76
N TYR A 32 22.94 29.63 -34.00
CA TYR A 32 22.93 28.21 -34.36
C TYR A 32 24.35 27.68 -34.62
N PHE A 33 24.56 26.38 -34.38
CA PHE A 33 25.86 25.69 -34.49
C PHE A 33 26.54 25.79 -35.87
N ASN A 34 25.82 26.20 -36.93
CA ASN A 34 26.36 26.40 -38.27
C ASN A 34 26.78 27.86 -38.57
N GLY A 35 26.87 28.73 -37.57
CA GLY A 35 27.31 30.12 -37.73
C GLY A 35 26.24 31.09 -38.22
N THR A 36 24.96 30.70 -38.19
CA THR A 36 23.84 31.55 -38.62
C THR A 36 23.11 32.18 -37.43
N CYS A 37 22.71 33.45 -37.58
CA CYS A 37 21.99 34.20 -36.55
C CYS A 37 20.60 34.63 -37.01
N LEU A 38 19.59 34.32 -36.18
CA LEU A 38 18.20 34.69 -36.40
C LEU A 38 17.80 35.82 -35.46
N HIS A 39 17.14 36.84 -36.00
CA HIS A 39 16.68 38.04 -35.29
C HIS A 39 15.16 38.15 -35.37
N GLY A 40 14.49 38.42 -34.24
CA GLY A 40 13.03 38.51 -34.17
C GLY A 40 12.53 39.81 -33.52
N ARG A 41 11.30 40.21 -33.87
CA ARG A 41 10.59 41.39 -33.33
C ARG A 41 9.59 41.04 -32.21
N ASN A 42 8.89 39.90 -32.28
CA ASN A 42 7.88 39.45 -31.29
C ASN A 42 7.71 37.92 -31.35
N PHE A 43 7.50 37.26 -30.20
CA PHE A 43 7.44 35.79 -30.08
C PHE A 43 6.07 35.19 -30.45
N PHE A 44 5.03 36.02 -30.64
CA PHE A 44 3.67 35.60 -31.00
C PHE A 44 3.43 35.76 -32.50
N ASN A 45 3.94 34.81 -33.29
CA ASN A 45 3.44 34.36 -34.60
C ASN A 45 4.59 33.68 -35.34
N PHE A 46 4.80 32.41 -35.02
CA PHE A 46 5.56 31.49 -35.86
C PHE A 46 4.75 30.19 -35.94
N SER A 47 4.09 29.97 -37.07
CA SER A 47 3.64 28.64 -37.47
C SER A 47 4.67 28.07 -38.44
N MET A 48 5.33 26.97 -38.06
CA MET A 48 6.01 26.10 -39.01
C MET A 48 5.27 24.78 -39.07
N GLY A 49 4.97 24.35 -40.29
CA GLY A 49 4.35 23.06 -40.59
C GLY A 49 5.27 21.90 -40.22
N TYR A 50 4.62 20.84 -39.74
CA TYR A 50 5.15 19.52 -39.42
C TYR A 50 5.89 18.90 -40.63
N TYR A 51 7.22 18.98 -40.68
CA TYR A 51 8.10 17.99 -41.34
C TYR A 51 9.56 18.40 -41.12
N ALA A 52 10.06 18.25 -39.88
CA ALA A 52 11.49 18.05 -39.56
C ALA A 52 11.74 18.21 -38.05
N MET A 53 11.31 17.28 -37.21
CA MET A 53 11.90 17.11 -35.87
C MET A 53 11.80 15.66 -35.41
N ASN A 54 12.86 14.91 -35.68
CA ASN A 54 13.28 13.79 -34.83
C ASN A 54 14.77 13.61 -35.10
N TYR A 55 15.60 14.40 -34.40
CA TYR A 55 17.01 14.17 -34.07
C TYR A 55 17.68 15.50 -33.65
N VAL A 56 17.25 16.15 -32.56
CA VAL A 56 18.15 17.05 -31.79
C VAL A 56 17.65 17.12 -30.35
N THR A 57 18.28 16.36 -29.45
CA THR A 57 18.29 16.66 -28.01
C THR A 57 19.74 16.87 -27.59
N LYS A 58 20.16 18.15 -27.55
CA LYS A 58 21.08 18.78 -26.57
C LYS A 58 21.66 20.08 -27.12
N GLU A 59 21.78 21.05 -26.20
CA GLU A 59 22.54 22.31 -26.26
C GLU A 59 21.93 23.49 -27.05
N VAL A 60 21.15 24.30 -26.33
CA VAL A 60 20.98 25.74 -26.60
C VAL A 60 21.75 26.48 -25.51
N GLU A 61 22.84 27.17 -25.85
CA GLU A 61 23.81 27.67 -24.86
C GLU A 61 23.57 29.09 -24.33
N GLN A 62 22.71 29.95 -24.91
CA GLN A 62 22.38 31.26 -24.30
C GLN A 62 21.21 32.00 -24.99
N THR A 63 20.35 32.65 -24.20
CA THR A 63 19.30 33.60 -24.67
C THR A 63 19.47 34.92 -23.90
N CYS A 64 19.59 36.06 -24.61
CA CYS A 64 19.71 37.39 -23.98
C CYS A 64 18.46 38.24 -24.23
N TRP A 65 17.99 38.93 -23.18
CA TRP A 65 16.78 39.76 -23.21
C TRP A 65 17.10 41.24 -22.92
N ARG A 66 16.44 42.17 -23.65
CA ARG A 66 16.57 43.62 -23.44
C ARG A 66 15.52 44.11 -22.42
N ARG A 67 15.95 44.87 -21.40
CA ARG A 67 15.09 45.45 -20.34
C ARG A 67 14.55 46.82 -20.78
N ILE A 68 13.23 47.03 -20.77
CA ILE A 68 12.58 48.34 -21.00
C ILE A 68 12.11 48.92 -19.66
N PRO A 69 12.45 50.17 -19.29
CA PRO A 69 11.88 50.84 -18.11
C PRO A 69 10.74 51.81 -18.46
N ASN A 70 9.74 51.86 -17.56
CA ASN A 70 8.65 52.85 -17.42
C ASN A 70 7.44 52.78 -18.36
N ARG A 71 6.28 52.38 -17.81
CA ARG A 71 4.98 53.06 -18.01
C ARG A 71 3.98 52.71 -16.89
N ARG A 72 3.53 53.75 -16.18
CA ARG A 72 2.33 53.74 -15.33
C ARG A 72 1.10 53.93 -16.23
N VAL A 73 0.07 53.10 -16.06
CA VAL A 73 -1.33 53.46 -16.37
C VAL A 73 -2.25 52.73 -15.39
N ALA A 74 -3.07 53.51 -14.69
CA ALA A 74 -4.41 53.15 -14.16
C ALA A 74 -5.39 54.19 -14.77
N PRO A 75 -6.75 54.08 -14.70
CA PRO A 75 -7.63 53.12 -14.00
C PRO A 75 -8.87 52.66 -14.82
N GLY A 76 -9.77 51.86 -14.23
CA GLY A 76 -11.12 51.62 -14.77
C GLY A 76 -12.01 50.75 -13.87
N CYS A 77 -13.03 51.36 -13.25
CA CYS A 77 -14.07 50.76 -12.42
C CYS A 77 -15.20 50.11 -13.25
N VAL A 78 -15.82 49.03 -12.74
CA VAL A 78 -17.27 48.74 -12.94
C VAL A 78 -17.82 48.06 -11.67
N SER A 79 -18.88 48.64 -11.12
CA SER A 79 -19.72 48.11 -10.04
C SER A 79 -20.97 47.48 -10.63
N TYR A 80 -21.50 46.37 -10.07
CA TYR A 80 -22.93 46.03 -10.17
C TYR A 80 -23.46 45.26 -8.95
N LEU A 81 -24.55 45.85 -8.41
CA LEU A 81 -25.70 45.34 -7.66
C LEU A 81 -25.58 44.11 -6.73
N GLN A 82 -25.68 44.39 -5.42
CA GLN A 82 -26.17 43.48 -4.38
C GLN A 82 -27.71 43.39 -4.44
N LEU A 83 -28.26 42.17 -4.39
CA LEU A 83 -29.60 41.89 -3.88
C LEU A 83 -29.44 41.27 -2.48
N THR A 84 -29.70 42.06 -1.46
CA THR A 84 -29.73 41.64 -0.06
C THR A 84 -31.08 41.05 0.30
N ALA A 85 -31.11 39.79 0.74
CA ALA A 85 -32.11 39.30 1.69
C ALA A 85 -31.40 39.17 3.05
N SER A 86 -31.80 40.00 4.02
CA SER A 86 -31.14 40.12 5.32
C SER A 86 -31.67 39.08 6.31
N PRO A 87 -30.84 38.22 6.93
CA PRO A 87 -31.17 37.64 8.23
C PRO A 87 -30.85 38.64 9.35
N TYR A 88 -31.75 38.78 10.33
CA TYR A 88 -31.53 39.60 11.52
C TYR A 88 -30.46 38.94 12.41
N ALA A 89 -29.30 39.59 12.58
CA ALA A 89 -28.27 39.17 13.52
C ALA A 89 -28.50 39.84 14.88
N TRP A 90 -28.56 39.04 15.94
CA TRP A 90 -28.68 39.50 17.33
C TRP A 90 -27.32 39.45 18.05
N PRO A 91 -27.13 40.20 19.15
CA PRO A 91 -25.87 40.23 19.90
C PRO A 91 -25.45 38.83 20.41
N ALA A 92 -24.13 38.63 20.54
CA ALA A 92 -23.55 37.36 20.94
C ALA A 92 -24.06 36.92 22.33
N VAL A 93 -24.56 35.68 22.42
CA VAL A 93 -25.00 35.06 23.68
C VAL A 93 -24.24 33.77 23.98
N GLY A 94 -24.08 33.52 25.28
CA GLY A 94 -23.15 32.53 25.82
C GLY A 94 -23.49 31.07 25.51
N ASP A 95 -24.77 30.73 25.33
CA ASP A 95 -25.21 29.35 25.12
C ASP A 95 -26.34 29.21 24.08
N ILE A 96 -26.55 27.96 23.65
CA ILE A 96 -27.55 27.60 22.63
C ILE A 96 -28.99 27.63 23.18
N GLU A 97 -29.19 27.53 24.49
CA GLU A 97 -30.53 27.59 25.10
C GLU A 97 -31.09 29.01 25.06
N THR A 98 -30.24 30.01 25.25
CA THR A 98 -30.58 31.42 25.09
C THR A 98 -30.96 31.74 23.64
N CYS A 99 -30.22 31.19 22.66
CA CYS A 99 -30.59 31.29 21.24
C CYS A 99 -31.96 30.65 20.95
N ARG A 100 -32.27 29.53 21.62
CA ARG A 100 -33.56 28.84 21.48
C ARG A 100 -34.70 29.67 22.07
N GLY A 101 -34.49 30.29 23.23
CA GLY A 101 -35.45 31.21 23.83
C GLY A 101 -35.77 32.41 22.94
N TYR A 102 -34.81 32.92 22.14
CA TYR A 102 -35.11 33.94 21.14
C TYR A 102 -35.95 33.40 19.97
N CYS A 103 -35.68 32.18 19.51
CA CYS A 103 -36.50 31.54 18.48
C CYS A 103 -37.93 31.27 18.95
N ASP A 104 -38.10 30.83 20.20
CA ASP A 104 -39.42 30.54 20.78
C ASP A 104 -40.30 31.80 20.93
N ASN A 105 -39.68 32.99 20.98
CA ASN A 105 -40.36 34.28 21.05
C ASN A 105 -40.49 34.99 19.69
N ASP A 106 -39.90 34.45 18.61
CA ASP A 106 -40.03 34.98 17.26
C ASP A 106 -40.99 34.11 16.44
N PRO A 107 -42.20 34.60 16.11
CA PRO A 107 -43.22 33.82 15.42
C PRO A 107 -42.83 33.38 14.00
N GLN A 108 -41.73 33.90 13.44
CA GLN A 108 -41.21 33.48 12.14
C GLN A 108 -40.04 32.49 12.25
N CYS A 109 -39.54 32.22 13.45
CA CYS A 109 -38.44 31.29 13.67
C CYS A 109 -38.92 29.85 13.81
N HIS A 110 -38.40 28.96 12.98
CA HIS A 110 -38.60 27.50 13.10
C HIS A 110 -37.33 26.78 13.55
N HIS A 111 -36.16 27.34 13.24
CA HIS A 111 -34.87 26.75 13.58
C HIS A 111 -33.90 27.82 14.05
N VAL A 112 -33.00 27.43 14.94
CA VAL A 112 -31.90 28.27 15.39
C VAL A 112 -30.55 27.60 15.13
N LYS A 113 -29.59 28.36 14.61
CA LYS A 113 -28.20 27.96 14.42
C LYS A 113 -27.31 28.93 15.19
N ARG A 114 -26.35 28.41 15.95
CA ARG A 114 -25.32 29.24 16.61
C ARG A 114 -24.01 29.09 15.85
N ASN A 115 -23.41 30.21 15.47
CA ASN A 115 -22.10 30.21 14.84
C ASN A 115 -20.98 30.09 15.90
N PRO A 116 -19.75 29.72 15.49
CA PRO A 116 -18.60 29.61 16.41
C PRO A 116 -18.26 30.91 17.15
N ASP A 117 -18.63 32.06 16.60
CA ASP A 117 -18.47 33.39 17.19
C ASP A 117 -19.56 33.74 18.24
N GLY A 118 -20.52 32.84 18.47
CA GLY A 118 -21.57 33.00 19.46
C GLY A 118 -22.80 33.78 18.99
N GLN A 119 -22.92 34.10 17.70
CA GLN A 119 -24.12 34.70 17.13
C GLN A 119 -25.23 33.66 16.89
N CYS A 120 -26.48 34.01 17.23
CA CYS A 120 -27.66 33.22 16.91
C CYS A 120 -28.23 33.65 15.55
N ILE A 121 -28.51 32.67 14.69
CA ILE A 121 -29.20 32.84 13.41
C ILE A 121 -30.54 32.12 13.52
N LEU A 122 -31.63 32.89 13.40
CA LEU A 122 -33.00 32.40 13.38
C LEU A 122 -33.43 32.16 11.92
N LEU A 123 -34.02 31.00 11.62
CA LEU A 123 -34.39 30.58 10.25
C LEU A 123 -35.89 30.31 10.16
N GLY A 124 -36.56 30.95 9.20
CA GLY A 124 -37.98 30.76 8.86
C GLY A 124 -38.23 29.83 7.65
N PRO A 125 -39.50 29.48 7.35
CA PRO A 125 -39.88 28.52 6.31
C PRO A 125 -39.70 29.07 4.88
N PRO A 126 -39.53 28.20 3.84
CA PRO A 126 -40.18 26.90 3.70
C PRO A 126 -39.21 25.73 3.40
N PHE A 127 -39.02 24.84 4.37
CA PHE A 127 -38.57 23.47 4.12
C PHE A 127 -39.43 22.49 4.93
N ARG A 128 -40.01 21.49 4.24
CA ARG A 128 -40.95 20.52 4.82
C ARG A 128 -40.23 19.49 5.69
N ARG A 129 -40.94 19.06 6.75
CA ARG A 129 -40.61 18.10 7.81
C ARG A 129 -39.67 16.95 7.40
N VAL A 130 -38.61 16.77 8.17
CA VAL A 130 -37.92 15.50 8.42
C VAL A 130 -37.98 15.25 9.93
N GLU A 131 -38.60 14.15 10.33
CA GLU A 131 -38.51 13.65 11.71
C GLU A 131 -37.09 13.15 11.97
N ILE A 132 -36.44 13.67 13.02
CA ILE A 132 -35.16 13.16 13.50
C ILE A 132 -35.38 12.59 14.90
N GLY A 133 -35.26 11.26 14.99
CA GLY A 133 -35.05 10.56 16.26
C GLY A 133 -33.71 10.97 16.86
N VAL A 134 -33.75 11.46 18.09
CA VAL A 134 -32.58 11.96 18.81
C VAL A 134 -31.73 10.78 19.30
N SER A 135 -30.53 10.63 18.73
CA SER A 135 -29.48 9.76 19.28
C SER A 135 -28.37 10.66 19.86
N TYR A 136 -28.05 10.45 21.14
CA TYR A 136 -27.03 11.21 21.86
C TYR A 136 -25.63 10.87 21.33
N ARG A 137 -24.90 11.87 20.80
CA ARG A 137 -23.47 11.78 20.49
C ARG A 137 -22.66 12.43 21.61
N MET A 138 -21.72 11.68 22.18
CA MET A 138 -20.73 12.20 23.12
C MET A 138 -19.79 13.17 22.42
N ALA A 139 -19.49 14.29 23.08
CA ALA A 139 -18.45 15.22 22.68
C ALA A 139 -17.06 14.57 22.81
N SER A 140 -16.28 14.57 21.73
CA SER A 140 -14.84 14.35 21.77
C SER A 140 -14.14 15.70 21.87
N SER A 141 -13.79 16.12 23.09
CA SER A 141 -12.78 17.15 23.30
C SER A 141 -11.41 16.52 23.13
N SER A 142 -10.83 16.66 21.93
CA SER A 142 -9.43 16.30 21.66
C SER A 142 -8.66 17.56 21.32
N ASP A 143 -8.29 18.30 22.36
CA ASP A 143 -7.12 19.18 22.34
C ASP A 143 -6.51 19.15 23.73
N GLN A 144 -5.19 18.96 23.78
CA GLN A 144 -4.32 18.78 24.96
C GLN A 144 -4.37 17.37 25.61
N LEU A 145 -3.42 16.49 25.23
CA LEU A 145 -2.68 15.53 26.10
C LEU A 145 -1.93 14.44 25.28
N CYS A 146 -1.09 14.81 24.30
CA CYS A 146 -0.12 13.87 23.71
C CYS A 146 1.30 14.17 24.18
N ASN A 147 1.55 14.00 25.49
CA ASN A 147 2.89 13.79 26.02
C ASN A 147 2.89 13.21 27.45
N LYS A 148 2.18 12.09 27.68
CA LYS A 148 2.40 11.27 28.88
C LYS A 148 2.56 9.79 28.54
N ARG A 149 3.70 9.24 28.99
CA ARG A 149 3.95 7.80 29.11
C ARG A 149 2.73 7.11 29.73
N TRP A 150 2.18 6.11 29.05
CA TRP A 150 1.25 5.15 29.64
C TRP A 150 1.99 4.38 30.73
N ARG A 151 1.72 4.71 31.99
CA ARG A 151 2.13 3.88 33.14
C ARG A 151 1.07 2.81 33.35
N ALA A 152 1.48 1.64 33.81
CA ALA A 152 0.62 0.49 34.14
C ALA A 152 -0.40 0.74 35.28
N GLU A 153 -0.70 1.99 35.60
CA GLU A 153 -1.37 2.39 36.84
C GLU A 153 -2.90 2.57 36.70
N ASP A 154 -3.46 2.66 35.48
CA ASP A 154 -4.88 2.99 35.26
C ASP A 154 -5.62 2.06 34.28
N GLN A 155 -5.73 0.76 34.62
CA GLN A 155 -6.54 -0.19 33.88
C GLN A 155 -8.01 -0.17 34.34
N CYS A 156 -8.77 0.84 33.89
CA CYS A 156 -10.22 0.86 33.96
C CYS A 156 -10.80 0.80 32.54
N ILE A 157 -11.78 -0.08 32.30
CA ILE A 157 -12.42 -0.23 31.00
C ILE A 157 -13.86 0.29 31.10
N PRO A 158 -14.24 1.33 30.32
CA PRO A 158 -15.57 1.89 30.37
C PRO A 158 -16.62 0.93 29.77
N ASN A 159 -17.84 0.96 30.32
CA ASN A 159 -19.02 0.22 29.83
C ASN A 159 -18.87 -1.31 29.69
N ILE A 160 -17.94 -1.96 30.39
CA ILE A 160 -17.83 -3.43 30.44
C ILE A 160 -18.32 -3.95 31.79
N VAL A 161 -19.04 -5.07 31.76
CA VAL A 161 -19.43 -5.85 32.94
C VAL A 161 -18.68 -7.16 32.93
N ILE A 162 -17.87 -7.41 33.94
CA ILE A 162 -17.22 -8.71 34.15
C ILE A 162 -18.04 -9.43 35.22
N LYS A 163 -18.44 -10.68 34.97
CA LYS A 163 -19.13 -11.48 35.98
C LYS A 163 -18.12 -12.03 36.97
N GLY A 164 -18.53 -12.10 38.22
CA GLY A 164 -17.77 -12.68 39.32
C GLY A 164 -18.62 -12.68 40.58
N ASP A 165 -18.03 -13.16 41.66
CA ASP A 165 -18.70 -13.15 42.95
C ASP A 165 -18.65 -11.75 43.55
N ARG A 166 -19.82 -11.28 43.97
CA ARG A 166 -19.96 -10.00 44.66
C ARG A 166 -19.32 -10.10 46.05
N VAL A 167 -18.34 -9.24 46.32
CA VAL A 167 -17.70 -9.11 47.63
C VAL A 167 -18.49 -8.15 48.50
N SER A 168 -18.74 -6.94 48.02
CA SER A 168 -19.53 -5.91 48.72
C SER A 168 -19.95 -4.77 47.79
N ASP A 169 -20.84 -3.89 48.27
CA ASP A 169 -21.24 -2.67 47.57
C ASP A 169 -20.94 -1.41 48.36
N LEU A 170 -20.64 -0.33 47.65
CA LEU A 170 -20.52 1.01 48.17
C LEU A 170 -21.44 1.94 47.38
N ARG A 171 -22.20 2.81 48.05
CA ARG A 171 -23.05 3.82 47.39
C ARG A 171 -22.37 5.19 47.44
N GLY A 172 -22.59 6.00 46.41
CA GLY A 172 -21.98 7.33 46.28
C GLY A 172 -20.45 7.29 46.07
N ALA A 173 -19.92 6.15 45.62
CA ALA A 173 -18.50 5.98 45.39
C ALA A 173 -18.06 6.72 44.12
N THR A 174 -16.89 7.36 44.19
CA THR A 174 -16.18 7.84 43.00
C THR A 174 -15.27 6.72 42.49
N ARG A 175 -14.71 6.86 41.29
CA ARG A 175 -13.69 5.94 40.77
C ARG A 175 -12.56 5.71 41.79
N ALA A 176 -12.07 6.79 42.41
CA ALA A 176 -10.97 6.73 43.36
C ALA A 176 -11.36 6.00 44.65
N SER A 177 -12.52 6.30 45.24
CA SER A 177 -12.94 5.64 46.48
C SER A 177 -13.35 4.19 46.27
N CYS A 178 -13.97 3.88 45.12
CA CYS A 178 -14.30 2.52 44.70
C CYS A 178 -13.03 1.65 44.59
N ARG A 179 -11.99 2.19 43.96
CA ARG A 179 -10.70 1.51 43.81
C ARG A 179 -9.96 1.33 45.13
N ALA A 180 -9.87 2.38 45.93
CA ALA A 180 -9.22 2.32 47.25
C ALA A 180 -9.86 1.25 48.15
N ALA A 181 -11.19 1.11 48.09
CA ALA A 181 -11.89 0.07 48.84
C ALA A 181 -11.57 -1.35 48.33
N CYS A 182 -11.36 -1.54 47.03
CA CYS A 182 -10.94 -2.83 46.48
C CYS A 182 -9.48 -3.15 46.82
N ASP A 183 -8.58 -2.17 46.75
CA ASP A 183 -7.18 -2.36 47.13
C ASP A 183 -7.05 -2.74 48.62
N ALA A 184 -7.91 -2.15 49.48
CA ALA A 184 -7.98 -2.43 50.92
C ALA A 184 -8.71 -3.74 51.27
N ASN A 185 -9.50 -4.31 50.35
CA ASN A 185 -10.22 -5.56 50.57
C ASN A 185 -9.42 -6.73 49.96
N SER A 186 -8.88 -7.59 50.82
CA SER A 186 -8.04 -8.73 50.39
C SER A 186 -8.76 -9.68 49.43
N ASN A 187 -10.09 -9.75 49.48
CA ASN A 187 -10.92 -10.58 48.63
C ASN A 187 -11.34 -9.91 47.32
N CYS A 188 -11.04 -8.62 47.11
CA CYS A 188 -11.42 -7.92 45.88
C CYS A 188 -10.33 -8.08 44.81
N GLU A 189 -10.73 -8.41 43.58
CA GLU A 189 -9.84 -8.51 42.40
C GLU A 189 -10.10 -7.37 41.41
N TYR A 190 -11.35 -6.93 41.31
CA TYR A 190 -11.77 -5.83 40.45
C TYR A 190 -13.05 -5.17 40.99
N THR A 191 -13.39 -3.99 40.48
CA THR A 191 -14.61 -3.27 40.83
C THR A 191 -15.43 -2.91 39.60
N ILE A 192 -16.75 -2.80 39.78
CA ILE A 192 -17.70 -2.30 38.79
C ILE A 192 -18.35 -1.03 39.36
N LEU A 193 -18.14 0.11 38.72
CA LEU A 193 -18.78 1.37 39.09
C LEU A 193 -19.94 1.66 38.14
N ALA A 194 -21.14 1.80 38.69
CA ALA A 194 -22.32 2.24 37.96
C ALA A 194 -22.42 3.77 37.90
N LYS A 195 -23.09 4.31 36.88
CA LYS A 195 -23.25 5.77 36.69
C LYS A 195 -23.99 6.47 37.84
N ASN A 196 -24.75 5.74 38.65
CA ASN A 196 -25.41 6.26 39.84
C ASN A 196 -24.49 6.29 41.09
N GLY A 197 -23.19 6.00 40.94
CA GLY A 197 -22.22 5.98 42.04
C GLY A 197 -22.25 4.70 42.88
N THR A 198 -22.90 3.62 42.42
CA THR A 198 -22.81 2.31 43.08
C THR A 198 -21.54 1.60 42.63
N CYS A 199 -20.62 1.32 43.54
CA CYS A 199 -19.42 0.54 43.32
C CYS A 199 -19.58 -0.86 43.90
N THR A 200 -19.51 -1.87 43.04
CA THR A 200 -19.54 -3.27 43.43
C THR A 200 -18.11 -3.82 43.41
N LEU A 201 -17.63 -4.32 44.54
CA LEU A 201 -16.35 -5.03 44.65
C LEU A 201 -16.58 -6.48 44.27
N MET A 202 -15.72 -7.03 43.40
CA MET A 202 -15.91 -8.34 42.79
C MET A 202 -14.65 -9.20 42.92
N ARG A 203 -14.84 -10.52 42.87
CA ARG A 203 -13.76 -11.52 42.85
C ARG A 203 -14.10 -12.66 41.89
N ASN A 204 -13.13 -13.48 41.54
CA ASN A 204 -13.29 -14.62 40.63
C ASN A 204 -13.84 -14.17 39.27
N ALA A 205 -13.08 -13.36 38.54
CA ALA A 205 -13.47 -12.92 37.20
C ALA A 205 -13.73 -14.12 36.27
N LEU A 206 -14.99 -14.36 35.91
CA LEU A 206 -15.39 -15.37 34.94
C LEU A 206 -15.59 -14.69 33.57
N VAL A 207 -14.64 -14.91 32.67
CA VAL A 207 -14.78 -14.46 31.27
C VAL A 207 -15.54 -15.55 30.51
N GLY A 208 -16.85 -15.39 30.37
CA GLY A 208 -17.70 -16.22 29.52
C GLY A 208 -18.39 -15.39 28.44
N THR A 209 -18.36 -15.85 27.20
CA THR A 209 -19.18 -15.30 26.10
C THR A 209 -20.66 -15.63 26.34
N TYR A 210 -21.53 -14.66 26.04
CA TYR A 210 -22.96 -14.69 26.36
C TYR A 210 -23.70 -15.81 25.61
N GLY A 211 -24.12 -16.85 26.33
CA GLY A 211 -25.19 -17.76 25.92
C GLY A 211 -26.47 -17.39 26.68
N ASN A 212 -27.52 -17.00 25.95
CA ASN A 212 -28.83 -16.68 26.50
C ASN A 212 -29.38 -17.83 27.36
N ARG A 213 -29.62 -17.59 28.66
CA ARG A 213 -30.80 -18.09 29.41
C ARG A 213 -30.93 -17.40 30.78
N ASN A 214 -32.18 -17.05 31.08
CA ASN A 214 -32.79 -16.52 32.31
C ASN A 214 -32.84 -14.99 32.53
N PRO A 215 -34.01 -14.36 32.25
CA PRO A 215 -34.35 -13.02 32.70
C PRO A 215 -34.95 -13.10 34.11
N GLY A 216 -34.12 -12.87 35.12
CA GLY A 216 -34.59 -12.80 36.51
C GLY A 216 -33.57 -12.06 37.36
N SER A 217 -33.90 -10.83 37.73
CA SER A 217 -33.18 -9.96 38.67
C SER A 217 -31.87 -9.33 38.21
N TYR A 218 -31.90 -8.37 37.28
CA TYR A 218 -30.94 -7.26 37.34
C TYR A 218 -31.63 -5.95 36.91
N VAL A 219 -31.67 -5.01 37.86
CA VAL A 219 -32.10 -3.63 37.65
C VAL A 219 -31.12 -2.96 36.69
N ASP A 220 -31.65 -2.25 35.70
CA ASP A 220 -30.94 -1.52 34.65
C ASP A 220 -30.03 -0.42 35.23
N TYR A 221 -28.82 -0.81 35.67
CA TYR A 221 -27.76 0.13 36.01
C TYR A 221 -26.88 0.32 34.78
N ARG A 222 -26.96 1.50 34.16
CA ARG A 222 -25.96 1.93 33.17
C ARG A 222 -24.59 1.95 33.85
N ILE A 223 -23.71 1.02 33.47
CA ILE A 223 -22.37 0.90 34.05
C ILE A 223 -21.47 2.00 33.50
N ASP A 224 -20.67 2.60 34.39
CA ASP A 224 -19.67 3.60 34.02
C ASP A 224 -18.38 2.88 33.60
N GLN A 225 -17.87 1.96 34.45
CA GLN A 225 -16.56 1.33 34.23
C GLN A 225 -16.26 0.13 35.13
N THR A 226 -15.33 -0.72 34.68
CA THR A 226 -14.73 -1.81 35.46
C THR A 226 -13.23 -1.58 35.66
N CYS A 227 -12.72 -1.67 36.89
CA CYS A 227 -11.32 -1.39 37.23
C CYS A 227 -10.65 -2.56 37.96
N TRP A 228 -9.42 -2.92 37.60
CA TRP A 228 -8.68 -4.01 38.27
C TRP A 228 -7.87 -3.53 39.47
N ARG A 229 -7.71 -4.41 40.47
CA ARG A 229 -6.87 -4.19 41.66
C ARG A 229 -5.40 -4.08 41.26
N ARG A 230 -4.66 -3.19 41.94
CA ARG A 230 -3.23 -2.99 41.68
C ARG A 230 -2.43 -4.15 42.29
N ILE A 231 -1.89 -5.05 41.46
CA ILE A 231 -0.90 -6.05 41.90
C ILE A 231 0.49 -5.47 41.60
N ALA A 232 1.40 -5.50 42.58
CA ALA A 232 2.80 -5.13 42.37
C ALA A 232 3.40 -6.04 41.27
N SER A 233 3.70 -5.47 40.10
CA SER A 233 4.18 -6.21 38.93
C SER A 233 5.55 -6.85 39.20
N LYS A 234 5.65 -8.18 39.16
CA LYS A 234 6.95 -8.86 38.98
C LYS A 234 7.45 -8.60 37.55
N PRO A 235 8.77 -8.42 37.32
CA PRO A 235 9.31 -8.22 35.99
C PRO A 235 9.00 -9.44 35.10
N VAL A 236 8.46 -9.18 33.91
CA VAL A 236 8.21 -10.17 32.87
C VAL A 236 9.32 -10.03 31.84
N GLY A 237 9.97 -11.14 31.46
CA GLY A 237 11.02 -11.12 30.43
C GLY A 237 10.47 -10.70 29.05
N PRO A 238 11.29 -10.10 28.17
CA PRO A 238 10.87 -9.69 26.83
C PRO A 238 10.34 -10.89 26.02
N GLY A 239 9.15 -10.79 25.41
CA GLY A 239 8.55 -11.88 24.62
C GLY A 239 7.85 -12.97 25.43
N CYS A 240 7.60 -12.73 26.72
CA CYS A 240 6.82 -13.59 27.59
C CYS A 240 5.51 -12.91 27.98
N VAL A 241 4.44 -13.69 28.11
CA VAL A 241 3.15 -13.23 28.62
C VAL A 241 2.99 -13.78 30.04
N ALA A 242 2.85 -12.88 31.02
CA ALA A 242 2.51 -13.27 32.38
C ALA A 242 1.01 -13.55 32.50
N TYR A 243 0.65 -14.50 33.36
CA TYR A 243 -0.75 -14.87 33.66
C TYR A 243 -1.53 -15.47 32.49
N LEU A 244 -0.83 -15.93 31.45
CA LEU A 244 -1.42 -16.68 30.34
C LEU A 244 -0.97 -18.13 30.41
N SER A 245 -1.87 -19.03 30.81
CA SER A 245 -1.64 -20.48 30.75
C SER A 245 -2.19 -21.04 29.44
N LEU A 246 -1.29 -21.34 28.49
CA LEU A 246 -1.65 -22.05 27.26
C LEU A 246 -1.54 -23.56 27.49
N TYR A 247 -2.65 -24.29 27.34
CA TYR A 247 -2.65 -25.75 27.35
C TYR A 247 -2.37 -26.26 25.95
N GLY A 248 -1.23 -26.94 25.78
CA GLY A 248 -0.88 -27.66 24.57
C GLY A 248 -0.90 -29.16 24.86
N THR A 249 -1.35 -29.96 23.91
CA THR A 249 -1.50 -31.42 24.07
C THR A 249 -0.18 -32.18 23.91
N TYR A 250 0.85 -31.56 23.34
CA TYR A 250 2.14 -32.19 23.08
C TYR A 250 3.24 -31.62 23.98
N LEU A 251 3.35 -32.19 25.18
CA LEU A 251 4.47 -31.95 26.10
C LEU A 251 5.71 -32.65 25.56
N VAL A 252 6.71 -31.85 25.19
CA VAL A 252 7.96 -32.32 24.59
C VAL A 252 8.97 -32.74 25.66
N ARG A 253 9.05 -31.95 26.73
CA ARG A 253 10.04 -32.10 27.80
C ARG A 253 9.56 -31.38 29.06
N GLU A 254 10.07 -31.80 30.23
CA GLU A 254 9.98 -31.05 31.48
C GLU A 254 11.37 -31.01 32.13
N ASP A 255 11.83 -29.84 32.55
CA ASP A 255 13.01 -29.72 33.42
C ASP A 255 12.85 -28.58 34.41
N MET A 256 13.71 -28.50 35.42
CA MET A 256 13.73 -27.40 36.38
C MET A 256 14.81 -26.38 35.98
N PHE A 257 14.44 -25.10 35.85
CA PHE A 257 15.40 -24.02 35.70
C PHE A 257 15.11 -22.84 36.63
N ALA A 258 16.19 -22.19 37.08
CA ALA A 258 16.16 -21.11 38.05
C ALA A 258 15.28 -19.93 37.61
N ASP A 259 15.21 -19.63 36.32
CA ASP A 259 14.48 -18.49 35.76
C ASP A 259 13.86 -18.79 34.39
N ILE A 260 12.95 -17.92 33.96
CA ILE A 260 12.18 -18.07 32.71
C ILE A 260 13.05 -17.90 31.46
N GLU A 261 14.13 -17.13 31.53
CA GLU A 261 15.00 -16.90 30.37
C GLU A 261 15.85 -18.14 30.10
N THR A 262 16.35 -18.80 31.14
CA THR A 262 17.01 -20.10 31.02
C THR A 262 16.05 -21.17 30.46
N CYS A 263 14.78 -21.18 30.89
CA CYS A 263 13.76 -22.04 30.30
C CYS A 263 13.51 -21.74 28.82
N ARG A 264 13.45 -20.46 28.45
CA ARG A 264 13.27 -20.07 27.05
C ARG A 264 14.48 -20.48 26.21
N ASN A 265 15.70 -20.29 26.70
CA ASN A 265 16.91 -20.69 25.98
C ASN A 265 16.95 -22.22 25.77
N ALA A 266 16.56 -23.02 26.76
CA ALA A 266 16.40 -24.46 26.60
C ALA A 266 15.32 -24.83 25.56
N CYS A 267 14.26 -24.03 25.42
CA CYS A 267 13.22 -24.24 24.40
C CYS A 267 13.74 -23.86 23.01
N ASP A 268 14.52 -22.78 22.93
CA ASP A 268 15.17 -22.34 21.70
C ASP A 268 16.12 -23.45 21.17
N GLU A 269 16.83 -24.14 22.06
CA GLU A 269 17.70 -25.30 21.74
C GLU A 269 16.94 -26.59 21.39
N HIS A 270 15.75 -26.79 21.95
CA HIS A 270 14.98 -28.01 21.73
C HIS A 270 14.24 -27.95 20.39
N ILE A 271 14.54 -28.88 19.47
CA ILE A 271 14.02 -28.86 18.08
C ILE A 271 12.49 -28.84 18.00
N ARG A 272 11.83 -29.62 18.86
CA ARG A 272 10.36 -29.69 18.93
C ARG A 272 9.72 -28.64 19.83
N CYS A 273 10.44 -27.79 20.56
CA CYS A 273 9.77 -26.82 21.41
C CYS A 273 9.29 -25.62 20.59
N ILE A 274 8.06 -25.17 20.81
CA ILE A 274 7.43 -23.99 20.22
C ILE A 274 7.20 -22.92 21.28
N TYR A 275 6.85 -23.32 22.50
CA TYR A 275 6.75 -22.43 23.64
C TYR A 275 7.05 -23.16 24.94
N VAL A 276 7.43 -22.41 25.96
CA VAL A 276 7.71 -22.90 27.30
C VAL A 276 6.79 -22.25 28.31
N ARG A 277 6.33 -23.04 29.28
CA ARG A 277 5.59 -22.58 30.45
C ARG A 277 6.43 -22.83 31.68
N ARG A 278 6.69 -21.79 32.48
CA ARG A 278 7.32 -21.93 33.80
C ARG A 278 6.27 -21.83 34.89
N SER A 279 6.18 -22.85 35.72
CA SER A 279 5.40 -22.79 36.96
C SER A 279 6.17 -22.03 38.04
N GLN A 280 5.48 -21.63 39.11
CA GLN A 280 6.10 -20.99 40.26
C GLN A 280 7.22 -21.84 40.91
N ASN A 281 7.18 -23.17 40.75
CA ASN A 281 8.12 -24.11 41.37
C ASN A 281 9.36 -24.39 40.49
N THR A 282 9.80 -23.45 39.65
CA THR A 282 10.94 -23.60 38.72
C THR A 282 10.78 -24.65 37.61
N LEU A 283 9.69 -25.40 37.59
CA LEU A 283 9.40 -26.40 36.56
C LEU A 283 9.04 -25.71 35.24
N CYS A 284 9.78 -26.04 34.19
CA CYS A 284 9.55 -25.59 32.84
C CYS A 284 9.07 -26.74 31.95
N ARG A 285 7.90 -26.54 31.38
CA ARG A 285 7.22 -27.47 30.47
C ARG A 285 7.37 -26.94 29.05
N PHE A 286 7.96 -27.76 28.18
CA PHE A 286 8.22 -27.44 26.78
C PHE A 286 7.12 -28.04 25.92
N PHE A 287 6.48 -27.26 25.06
CA PHE A 287 5.37 -27.72 24.23
C PHE A 287 5.70 -27.61 22.75
N GLY A 288 5.28 -28.59 21.96
CA GLY A 288 5.75 -28.75 20.57
C GLY A 288 4.74 -28.64 19.46
N GLN A 289 3.52 -28.23 19.77
CA GLN A 289 2.53 -27.86 18.77
C GLN A 289 1.91 -26.51 19.11
N PRO A 290 1.61 -25.67 18.10
CA PRO A 290 0.81 -24.48 18.31
C PRO A 290 -0.61 -24.91 18.73
N PHE A 291 -1.27 -24.07 19.52
CA PHE A 291 -2.62 -24.34 20.03
C PHE A 291 -3.58 -24.67 18.89
N VAL A 292 -4.09 -25.91 18.85
CA VAL A 292 -5.25 -26.28 18.02
C VAL A 292 -6.45 -26.18 18.92
N GLY A 293 -7.36 -25.23 18.64
CA GLY A 293 -8.59 -25.10 19.41
C GLY A 293 -9.37 -26.41 19.40
N MET A 294 -9.37 -27.11 20.53
CA MET A 294 -10.30 -28.21 20.77
C MET A 294 -11.65 -27.62 21.18
N ASN A 295 -12.71 -28.12 20.57
CA ASN A 295 -14.07 -27.56 20.60
C ASN A 295 -14.85 -27.76 21.90
N ASP A 296 -14.27 -28.28 22.98
CA ASP A 296 -15.02 -28.53 24.22
C ASP A 296 -14.33 -27.93 25.46
N THR A 297 -15.02 -26.94 26.05
CA THR A 297 -14.80 -26.38 27.40
C THR A 297 -13.36 -26.03 27.80
N ASN A 298 -12.85 -24.91 27.29
CA ASN A 298 -11.61 -24.33 27.80
C ASN A 298 -11.87 -23.54 29.10
N TYR A 299 -11.37 -24.06 30.22
CA TYR A 299 -11.15 -23.28 31.44
C TYR A 299 -9.88 -22.41 31.24
N MET A 300 -10.03 -21.08 31.15
CA MET A 300 -8.94 -20.19 31.50
C MET A 300 -8.80 -20.19 33.03
N ALA A 301 -7.99 -21.10 33.57
CA ALA A 301 -7.62 -21.02 34.98
C ALA A 301 -6.56 -19.93 35.16
N ALA A 302 -6.89 -18.88 35.91
CA ALA A 302 -5.96 -17.84 36.32
C ALA A 302 -4.95 -18.39 37.33
N PHE A 303 -3.91 -19.08 36.82
CA PHE A 303 -2.72 -19.39 37.60
C PHE A 303 -1.56 -18.48 37.17
N ILE A 304 -0.70 -18.16 38.14
CA ILE A 304 0.42 -17.22 38.04
C ILE A 304 1.60 -17.90 37.30
N ASP A 305 1.40 -18.24 36.04
CA ASP A 305 2.45 -18.83 35.19
C ASP A 305 2.93 -17.84 34.13
N GLN A 306 4.20 -18.00 33.72
CA GLN A 306 4.79 -17.25 32.62
C GLN A 306 4.89 -18.17 31.40
N THR A 307 4.35 -17.73 30.26
CA THR A 307 4.45 -18.42 28.98
C THR A 307 5.33 -17.61 28.03
N CYS A 308 6.35 -18.24 27.45
CA CYS A 308 7.24 -17.61 26.48
C CYS A 308 7.27 -18.43 25.20
N PHE A 309 7.14 -17.76 24.07
CA PHE A 309 7.29 -18.39 22.75
C PHE A 309 8.78 -18.53 22.40
N LYS A 310 9.10 -19.59 21.66
CA LYS A 310 10.42 -19.82 21.09
C LYS A 310 10.82 -18.64 20.21
N ARG A 311 12.03 -18.15 20.39
CA ARG A 311 12.59 -17.17 19.45
C ARG A 311 12.86 -17.90 18.14
N ASN A 312 12.46 -17.32 17.01
CA ASN A 312 13.12 -17.63 15.73
C ASN A 312 14.53 -17.02 15.74
N SER A 313 15.35 -17.42 16.72
CA SER A 313 16.76 -17.11 16.78
C SER A 313 17.51 -18.10 15.90
N ALA A 314 18.55 -17.64 15.23
CA ALA A 314 19.57 -18.46 14.60
C ALA A 314 20.92 -18.11 15.22
N ASP A 315 21.91 -18.99 15.08
CA ASP A 315 23.27 -18.66 15.54
C ASP A 315 23.84 -17.47 14.72
N ALA A 316 24.88 -16.80 15.21
CA ALA A 316 25.56 -15.74 14.43
C ALA A 316 26.04 -16.28 13.06
N ASN A 317 25.98 -15.54 11.95
CA ASN A 317 26.16 -16.07 10.58
C ASN A 317 25.13 -17.12 10.13
N CYS A 318 23.94 -17.13 10.71
CA CYS A 318 22.87 -18.01 10.29
C CYS A 318 21.56 -17.24 10.07
N LEU A 319 20.75 -17.73 9.13
CA LEU A 319 19.43 -17.24 8.78
C LEU A 319 18.37 -18.25 9.27
N PRO A 320 17.43 -17.86 10.14
CA PRO A 320 16.37 -18.75 10.60
C PRO A 320 15.31 -18.95 9.50
N GLY A 321 14.91 -20.20 9.24
CA GLY A 321 13.80 -20.50 8.32
C GLY A 321 14.04 -20.15 6.85
N VAL A 322 15.30 -19.98 6.43
CA VAL A 322 15.65 -19.67 5.03
C VAL A 322 16.30 -20.90 4.40
N ALA A 323 15.69 -21.48 3.38
CA ALA A 323 16.29 -22.52 2.55
C ALA A 323 17.06 -21.87 1.40
N ILE A 324 18.37 -22.10 1.32
CA ILE A 324 19.19 -21.74 0.15
C ILE A 324 19.46 -23.01 -0.65
N ALA A 325 19.27 -22.94 -1.97
CA ALA A 325 19.63 -24.01 -2.90
C ALA A 325 21.16 -24.09 -3.04
N GLY A 326 21.67 -25.28 -3.30
CA GLY A 326 23.09 -25.53 -3.49
C GLY A 326 23.34 -27.03 -3.60
N ASP A 327 24.49 -27.40 -4.14
CA ASP A 327 24.83 -28.82 -4.35
C ASP A 327 25.03 -29.50 -3.00
N VAL A 328 24.31 -30.60 -2.76
CA VAL A 328 24.45 -31.37 -1.52
C VAL A 328 25.77 -32.14 -1.53
N MET A 329 26.61 -31.92 -0.53
CA MET A 329 27.87 -32.65 -0.39
C MET A 329 27.63 -34.14 -0.11
N ALA A 330 28.52 -34.99 -0.63
CA ALA A 330 28.53 -36.41 -0.32
C ALA A 330 28.61 -36.66 1.20
N GLY A 331 27.75 -37.54 1.71
CA GLY A 331 27.62 -37.81 3.15
C GLY A 331 26.61 -36.92 3.89
N SER A 332 25.85 -36.08 3.17
CA SER A 332 24.72 -35.30 3.69
C SER A 332 23.40 -35.73 3.00
N PRO A 333 22.24 -35.68 3.69
CA PRO A 333 22.07 -35.21 5.06
C PRO A 333 22.55 -36.22 6.11
N PHE A 334 22.95 -35.72 7.28
CA PHE A 334 23.21 -36.53 8.48
C PHE A 334 22.50 -35.94 9.70
N PRO A 335 22.09 -36.75 10.69
CA PRO A 335 21.37 -36.27 11.86
C PRO A 335 22.27 -35.41 12.75
N THR A 336 21.73 -34.34 13.33
CA THR A 336 22.46 -33.49 14.28
C THR A 336 21.63 -33.15 15.51
N ALA A 337 22.21 -33.44 16.68
CA ALA A 337 21.56 -33.20 17.96
C ALA A 337 21.24 -31.72 18.22
N ASN A 338 22.05 -30.80 17.68
CA ASN A 338 21.85 -29.37 17.84
C ASN A 338 22.38 -28.56 16.66
N ARG A 339 21.99 -27.29 16.64
CA ARG A 339 22.37 -26.24 15.70
C ARG A 339 23.88 -26.08 15.52
N ALA A 340 24.62 -26.07 16.63
CA ALA A 340 26.07 -25.89 16.63
C ALA A 340 26.82 -27.06 15.97
N ALA A 341 26.35 -28.29 16.15
CA ALA A 341 26.96 -29.48 15.55
C ALA A 341 26.87 -29.47 14.02
N CYS A 342 25.69 -29.14 13.46
CA CYS A 342 25.51 -29.00 12.01
C CYS A 342 26.45 -27.96 11.41
N ARG A 343 26.54 -26.81 12.09
CA ARG A 343 27.45 -25.75 11.69
C ARG A 343 28.92 -26.15 11.78
N GLN A 344 29.33 -26.79 12.87
CA GLN A 344 30.72 -27.22 13.08
C GLN A 344 31.17 -28.21 12.00
N ALA A 345 30.27 -29.10 11.55
CA ALA A 345 30.56 -30.00 10.44
C ALA A 345 30.84 -29.26 9.12
N CYS A 346 30.17 -28.12 8.87
CA CYS A 346 30.53 -27.27 7.73
C CYS A 346 31.87 -26.56 7.92
N GLN A 347 32.19 -26.13 9.15
CA GLN A 347 33.46 -25.48 9.46
C GLN A 347 34.65 -26.41 9.22
N SER A 348 34.53 -27.68 9.63
CA SER A 348 35.58 -28.70 9.47
C SER A 348 35.70 -29.22 8.05
N SER A 349 34.65 -29.08 7.23
CA SER A 349 34.69 -29.44 5.82
C SER A 349 35.43 -28.40 4.99
N ALA A 350 36.41 -28.81 4.20
CA ALA A 350 37.19 -27.90 3.35
C ALA A 350 36.32 -27.23 2.26
N THR A 351 35.37 -27.97 1.70
CA THR A 351 34.57 -27.52 0.55
C THR A 351 33.22 -26.93 0.95
N CYS A 352 32.71 -27.20 2.15
CA CYS A 352 31.41 -26.65 2.58
C CYS A 352 31.41 -25.12 2.57
N VAL A 353 30.39 -24.53 1.93
CA VAL A 353 30.17 -23.08 1.91
C VAL A 353 29.11 -22.68 2.93
N LEU A 354 28.04 -23.48 3.04
CA LEU A 354 26.99 -23.28 4.02
C LEU A 354 26.38 -24.61 4.48
N SER A 355 25.79 -24.61 5.67
CA SER A 355 25.01 -25.74 6.20
C SER A 355 23.55 -25.35 6.38
N ARG A 356 22.63 -26.23 6.02
CA ARG A 356 21.19 -26.08 6.24
C ARG A 356 20.69 -27.16 7.19
N ARG A 357 20.18 -26.77 8.36
CA ARG A 357 19.59 -27.70 9.34
C ARG A 357 18.08 -27.66 9.24
N MET A 358 17.44 -28.83 9.19
CA MET A 358 15.98 -28.96 9.18
C MET A 358 15.40 -29.03 10.60
N ARG A 359 14.10 -28.73 10.74
CA ARG A 359 13.29 -28.90 11.97
C ARG A 359 12.65 -30.29 12.08
N ASP A 360 13.08 -31.25 11.26
CA ASP A 360 12.59 -32.62 11.35
C ASP A 360 13.01 -33.29 12.67
N ALA A 361 12.51 -34.50 12.93
CA ALA A 361 12.75 -35.19 14.19
C ALA A 361 14.25 -35.39 14.48
N ASP A 362 15.05 -35.55 13.43
CA ASP A 362 16.47 -35.93 13.50
C ASP A 362 17.41 -34.72 13.42
N GLY A 363 16.87 -33.52 13.14
CA GLY A 363 17.66 -32.33 12.90
C GLY A 363 18.61 -32.51 11.73
N SER A 364 18.10 -33.04 10.62
CA SER A 364 18.89 -33.35 9.41
C SER A 364 19.71 -32.15 8.99
N CYS A 365 21.03 -32.34 8.91
CA CYS A 365 21.99 -31.33 8.52
C CYS A 365 22.47 -31.59 7.09
N PHE A 366 22.24 -30.61 6.23
CA PHE A 366 22.75 -30.59 4.88
C PHE A 366 24.00 -29.73 4.82
N LEU A 367 25.09 -30.26 4.25
CA LEU A 367 26.28 -29.47 3.92
C LEU A 367 26.22 -29.16 2.42
N LEU A 368 26.31 -27.88 2.07
CA LEU A 368 26.06 -27.41 0.71
C LEU A 368 27.31 -26.72 0.14
N THR A 369 27.57 -27.01 -1.13
CA THR A 369 28.50 -26.30 -2.01
C THR A 369 27.72 -25.46 -3.03
N ASN A 370 28.38 -24.49 -3.66
CA ASN A 370 27.80 -23.67 -4.74
C ASN A 370 26.40 -23.09 -4.41
N PRO A 371 26.30 -22.22 -3.40
CA PRO A 371 25.01 -21.65 -3.02
C PRO A 371 24.39 -20.88 -4.19
N PHE A 372 23.07 -20.93 -4.28
CA PHE A 372 22.21 -20.30 -5.31
C PHE A 372 22.14 -20.99 -6.67
N ASP A 373 23.14 -21.81 -7.02
CA ASP A 373 23.29 -22.37 -8.38
C ASP A 373 23.13 -23.91 -8.45
N GLY A 374 22.83 -24.58 -7.33
CA GLY A 374 22.69 -26.03 -7.29
C GLY A 374 21.31 -26.55 -7.71
N ASP A 375 21.28 -27.79 -8.24
CA ASP A 375 20.06 -28.49 -8.66
C ASP A 375 19.16 -28.89 -7.46
N ASP A 376 19.72 -28.91 -6.25
CA ASP A 376 19.06 -29.37 -5.03
C ASP A 376 18.34 -28.23 -4.29
N GLY A 377 17.12 -27.94 -4.76
CA GLY A 377 16.11 -27.15 -4.06
C GLY A 377 15.84 -25.77 -4.66
N ILE A 378 15.01 -24.99 -3.97
CA ILE A 378 14.63 -23.63 -4.36
C ILE A 378 14.95 -22.68 -3.21
N ASN A 379 15.58 -21.56 -3.53
CA ASN A 379 15.77 -20.46 -2.58
C ASN A 379 14.41 -19.99 -2.07
N SER A 380 14.09 -20.24 -0.80
CA SER A 380 12.75 -20.02 -0.24
C SER A 380 12.79 -19.75 1.25
N ILE A 381 11.73 -19.14 1.78
CA ILE A 381 11.45 -19.21 3.22
C ILE A 381 10.73 -20.54 3.47
N SER A 382 11.26 -21.37 4.37
CA SER A 382 10.65 -22.64 4.75
C SER A 382 10.63 -22.79 6.27
N LEU A 383 9.45 -23.10 6.81
CA LEU A 383 9.28 -23.40 8.23
C LEU A 383 9.95 -24.73 8.63
N ASP A 384 10.23 -25.59 7.65
CA ASP A 384 10.95 -26.85 7.86
C ASP A 384 12.45 -26.63 8.04
N VAL A 385 12.96 -25.45 7.71
CA VAL A 385 14.36 -25.08 8.00
C VAL A 385 14.45 -24.50 9.40
N ASP A 386 15.32 -25.08 10.21
CA ASP A 386 15.67 -24.55 11.52
C ASP A 386 16.55 -23.32 11.34
N GLN A 387 17.71 -23.52 10.68
CA GLN A 387 18.61 -22.45 10.31
C GLN A 387 19.49 -22.84 9.12
N THR A 388 19.90 -21.82 8.36
CA THR A 388 20.93 -21.92 7.32
C THR A 388 22.11 -21.07 7.70
N CYS A 389 23.27 -21.69 7.89
CA CYS A 389 24.49 -21.05 8.39
C CYS A 389 25.56 -21.00 7.32
N TRP A 390 26.16 -19.84 7.11
CA TRP A 390 27.37 -19.75 6.28
C TRP A 390 28.58 -20.19 7.09
N LYS A 391 29.55 -20.79 6.39
CA LYS A 391 30.87 -21.02 6.95
C LYS A 391 31.44 -19.69 7.43
N ARG A 392 32.10 -19.72 8.59
CA ARG A 392 32.63 -18.50 9.21
C ARG A 392 33.88 -18.16 8.43
N ASP A 393 33.81 -17.12 7.63
CA ASP A 393 35.02 -16.44 7.21
C ASP A 393 35.58 -15.69 8.43
N SER A 394 36.85 -15.30 8.38
CA SER A 394 37.48 -14.45 9.40
C SER A 394 36.87 -13.05 9.51
N TYR A 395 35.81 -12.75 8.74
CA TYR A 395 35.17 -11.45 8.73
C TYR A 395 34.19 -11.29 9.90
N PRO A 396 34.32 -10.23 10.70
CA PRO A 396 33.38 -9.96 11.78
C PRO A 396 32.03 -9.56 11.20
N VAL A 397 30.94 -10.18 11.66
CA VAL A 397 29.56 -9.78 11.37
C VAL A 397 28.78 -9.64 12.66
N ASP A 398 27.69 -8.87 12.61
CA ASP A 398 26.76 -8.80 13.73
C ASP A 398 25.99 -10.12 13.92
N ALA A 399 25.54 -10.38 15.16
CA ALA A 399 24.70 -11.54 15.45
C ALA A 399 23.37 -11.47 14.67
N GLY A 400 23.00 -12.58 14.01
CA GLY A 400 21.86 -12.67 13.11
C GLY A 400 22.10 -12.13 11.69
N CYS A 401 23.34 -11.84 11.34
CA CYS A 401 23.73 -11.36 10.00
C CYS A 401 24.72 -12.30 9.33
N VAL A 402 24.79 -12.24 8.00
CA VAL A 402 25.70 -13.01 7.12
C VAL A 402 26.54 -12.02 6.30
N ALA A 403 27.85 -12.24 6.24
CA ALA A 403 28.76 -11.37 5.48
C ALA A 403 28.55 -11.52 3.97
N TYR A 404 28.80 -10.43 3.24
CA TYR A 404 29.00 -10.45 1.78
C TYR A 404 27.83 -10.95 0.95
N LEU A 405 26.66 -11.13 1.56
CA LEU A 405 25.51 -11.73 0.91
C LEU A 405 24.51 -10.66 0.46
N GLN A 406 24.05 -10.77 -0.78
CA GLN A 406 22.85 -10.09 -1.26
C GLN A 406 21.79 -11.14 -1.54
N LEU A 407 20.62 -10.96 -0.92
CA LEU A 407 19.41 -11.65 -1.34
C LEU A 407 18.48 -10.66 -2.02
N VAL A 408 17.91 -11.09 -3.13
CA VAL A 408 16.96 -10.29 -3.90
C VAL A 408 15.65 -10.22 -3.13
N GLY A 409 15.00 -9.06 -3.11
CA GLY A 409 13.71 -8.85 -2.46
C GLY A 409 13.09 -7.52 -2.87
N SER A 410 11.91 -7.23 -2.35
CA SER A 410 11.19 -5.97 -2.59
C SER A 410 11.82 -4.84 -1.76
N ASP A 411 12.44 -3.85 -2.41
CA ASP A 411 12.98 -2.66 -1.75
C ASP A 411 11.88 -1.90 -1.00
N LEU A 412 12.07 -1.69 0.31
CA LEU A 412 11.19 -0.83 1.13
C LEU A 412 11.74 0.58 1.23
N GLU A 413 13.00 0.70 1.64
CA GLU A 413 13.65 1.97 1.97
C GLU A 413 15.17 1.84 1.85
N MET A 414 15.85 2.95 1.54
CA MET A 414 17.30 2.99 1.44
C MET A 414 17.86 4.17 2.24
N PHE A 415 18.90 3.91 3.03
CA PHE A 415 19.61 4.90 3.81
C PHE A 415 21.08 4.94 3.43
N GLN A 416 21.69 6.12 3.45
CA GLN A 416 23.13 6.29 3.19
C GLN A 416 23.92 6.48 4.50
N GLY A 417 25.14 5.96 4.54
CA GLY A 417 26.08 6.18 5.64
C GLY A 417 25.75 5.48 6.96
N MET A 418 24.78 4.55 6.98
CA MET A 418 24.48 3.78 8.19
C MET A 418 25.63 2.82 8.49
N ASN A 419 25.98 2.68 9.77
CA ASN A 419 26.85 1.59 10.22
C ASN A 419 26.08 0.26 10.25
N ARG A 420 26.81 -0.84 10.49
CA ARG A 420 26.26 -2.21 10.52
C ARG A 420 25.05 -2.36 11.43
N GLN A 421 25.22 -1.96 12.69
CA GLN A 421 24.18 -2.06 13.70
C GLN A 421 23.00 -1.13 13.43
N GLY A 422 23.25 0.08 12.92
CA GLY A 422 22.22 1.05 12.53
C GLY A 422 21.34 0.53 11.39
N CYS A 423 21.94 -0.11 10.39
CA CYS A 423 21.19 -0.71 9.28
C CYS A 423 20.26 -1.84 9.75
N LYS A 424 20.74 -2.66 10.69
CA LYS A 424 19.93 -3.71 11.33
C LYS A 424 18.79 -3.11 12.16
N GLN A 425 19.09 -2.13 13.02
CA GLN A 425 18.09 -1.47 13.86
C GLN A 425 17.01 -0.75 13.04
N ALA A 426 17.36 -0.17 11.90
CA ALA A 426 16.41 0.41 10.96
C ALA A 426 15.42 -0.65 10.43
N CYS A 427 15.90 -1.86 10.14
CA CYS A 427 15.01 -2.97 9.78
C CYS A 427 14.15 -3.43 10.95
N ASP A 428 14.73 -3.63 12.14
CA ASP A 428 13.97 -4.05 13.33
C ASP A 428 12.85 -3.05 13.70
N ALA A 429 13.08 -1.75 13.45
CA ALA A 429 12.10 -0.68 13.67
C ALA A 429 11.02 -0.58 12.57
N ASN A 430 11.28 -1.12 11.37
CA ASN A 430 10.34 -1.13 10.26
C ASN A 430 9.54 -2.44 10.26
N PHE A 431 8.25 -2.37 10.57
CA PHE A 431 7.43 -3.58 10.74
C PHE A 431 7.26 -4.43 9.46
N HIS A 432 7.49 -3.85 8.28
CA HIS A 432 7.47 -4.55 6.99
C HIS A 432 8.84 -5.11 6.59
N CYS A 433 9.92 -4.64 7.20
CA CYS A 433 11.24 -5.15 6.90
C CYS A 433 11.36 -6.58 7.40
N VAL A 434 11.73 -7.47 6.48
CA VAL A 434 12.04 -8.88 6.76
C VAL A 434 13.54 -9.03 6.97
N PHE A 435 14.34 -8.35 6.16
CA PHE A 435 15.80 -8.35 6.23
C PHE A 435 16.37 -7.02 5.71
N SER A 436 17.59 -6.69 6.10
CA SER A 436 18.33 -5.56 5.55
C SER A 436 19.65 -5.99 4.92
N ILE A 437 20.08 -5.23 3.92
CA ILE A 437 21.36 -5.43 3.23
C ILE A 437 22.17 -4.15 3.38
N ARG A 438 23.38 -4.26 3.92
CA ARG A 438 24.35 -3.17 3.94
C ARG A 438 25.41 -3.43 2.87
N THR A 439 25.63 -2.43 2.02
CA THR A 439 26.73 -2.44 1.03
C THR A 439 28.06 -2.06 1.67
N SER A 440 29.16 -2.43 1.03
CA SER A 440 30.51 -2.00 1.41
C SER A 440 30.67 -0.47 1.42
N GLY A 441 29.92 0.23 0.56
CA GLY A 441 29.84 1.70 0.52
C GLY A 441 28.99 2.33 1.65
N GLY A 442 28.41 1.54 2.54
CA GLY A 442 27.63 2.03 3.69
C GLY A 442 26.17 2.36 3.39
N ALA A 443 25.68 2.09 2.18
CA ALA A 443 24.24 2.15 1.90
C ALA A 443 23.53 0.96 2.54
N CYS A 444 22.40 1.22 3.20
CA CYS A 444 21.54 0.24 3.86
C CYS A 444 20.21 0.15 3.12
N TYR A 445 19.85 -1.05 2.67
CA TYR A 445 18.58 -1.36 2.02
C TYR A 445 17.71 -2.15 2.98
N LEU A 446 16.49 -1.68 3.24
CA LEU A 446 15.46 -2.42 3.96
C LEU A 446 14.63 -3.18 2.94
N MET A 447 14.49 -4.49 3.12
CA MET A 447 13.86 -5.38 2.14
C MET A 447 12.66 -6.11 2.74
N ALA A 448 11.62 -6.25 1.94
CA ALA A 448 10.51 -7.18 2.16
C ALA A 448 10.62 -8.36 1.17
N GLU A 449 9.82 -9.40 1.40
CA GLU A 449 9.59 -10.47 0.43
C GLU A 449 10.90 -11.03 -0.19
N PRO A 450 11.70 -11.80 0.55
CA PRO A 450 12.91 -12.37 -0.03
C PRO A 450 12.57 -13.28 -1.21
N PHE A 451 13.46 -13.31 -2.20
CA PHE A 451 13.40 -14.11 -3.42
C PHE A 451 12.31 -13.70 -4.44
N THR A 452 11.65 -12.53 -4.28
CA THR A 452 10.53 -12.15 -5.18
C THR A 452 10.87 -11.17 -6.30
N ALA A 453 12.00 -10.44 -6.22
CA ALA A 453 12.30 -9.47 -7.28
C ALA A 453 12.79 -10.16 -8.56
N GLN A 454 12.22 -9.77 -9.70
CA GLN A 454 12.54 -10.31 -11.04
C GLN A 454 13.90 -9.83 -11.58
N SER A 455 14.57 -8.91 -10.88
CA SER A 455 15.84 -8.31 -11.30
C SER A 455 16.84 -8.28 -10.15
N GLY A 456 17.97 -8.97 -10.35
CA GLY A 456 19.03 -9.18 -9.38
C GLY A 456 19.35 -10.68 -9.25
N ALA A 457 20.62 -11.02 -9.07
CA ALA A 457 21.02 -12.37 -8.68
C ALA A 457 21.16 -12.41 -7.16
N ASN A 458 20.76 -13.51 -6.53
CA ASN A 458 21.25 -13.78 -5.18
C ASN A 458 22.74 -14.03 -5.33
N LEU A 459 23.57 -13.19 -4.72
CA LEU A 459 24.99 -13.21 -5.01
C LEU A 459 25.78 -12.97 -3.73
N ARG A 460 26.95 -13.61 -3.66
CA ARG A 460 27.91 -13.41 -2.59
C ARG A 460 29.10 -12.68 -3.16
N ASP A 461 29.20 -11.39 -2.86
CA ASP A 461 30.29 -10.53 -3.33
C ASP A 461 30.87 -9.72 -2.16
N PRO A 462 32.11 -10.04 -1.73
CA PRO A 462 32.76 -9.36 -0.62
C PRO A 462 33.16 -7.92 -0.92
N TYR A 463 33.17 -7.50 -2.18
CA TYR A 463 33.52 -6.14 -2.58
C TYR A 463 32.32 -5.20 -2.59
N LEU A 464 31.11 -5.74 -2.81
CA LEU A 464 29.88 -4.94 -2.92
C LEU A 464 29.04 -4.92 -1.65
N PHE A 465 29.05 -6.03 -0.89
CA PHE A 465 28.18 -6.18 0.27
C PHE A 465 28.99 -6.33 1.54
N ASP A 466 28.54 -5.70 2.61
CA ASP A 466 29.15 -5.82 3.92
C ASP A 466 28.45 -6.93 4.72
N GLN A 467 27.14 -6.78 4.95
CA GLN A 467 26.34 -7.80 5.64
C GLN A 467 24.87 -7.75 5.24
N LEU A 468 24.22 -8.92 5.31
CA LEU A 468 22.78 -9.08 5.29
C LEU A 468 22.30 -9.50 6.67
N CYS A 469 21.29 -8.83 7.22
CA CYS A 469 20.76 -9.08 8.55
C CYS A 469 19.29 -9.47 8.49
N TRP A 470 18.92 -10.60 9.11
CA TRP A 470 17.51 -10.91 9.31
C TRP A 470 16.96 -10.15 10.51
N ARG A 471 15.70 -9.74 10.44
CA ARG A 471 15.01 -9.12 11.56
C ARG A 471 14.98 -10.06 12.77
N GLN A 472 15.41 -9.59 13.94
CA GLN A 472 15.53 -10.43 15.14
C GLN A 472 14.23 -10.53 15.94
N THR A 473 13.31 -9.59 15.74
CA THR A 473 12.04 -9.59 16.43
C THR A 473 11.08 -10.57 15.74
N PRO A 474 10.51 -11.57 16.45
CA PRO A 474 9.33 -12.24 15.94
C PRO A 474 8.32 -11.14 15.62
N LEU A 475 7.72 -11.21 14.43
CA LEU A 475 6.56 -10.38 14.10
C LEU A 475 5.67 -10.35 15.35
N PRO A 476 5.41 -9.19 15.97
CA PRO A 476 4.41 -9.16 17.01
C PRO A 476 3.17 -9.79 16.39
N SER A 477 2.63 -10.83 17.03
CA SER A 477 1.33 -11.38 16.64
C SER A 477 0.45 -10.16 16.42
N PRO A 478 -0.12 -9.96 15.22
CA PRO A 478 -0.95 -8.80 14.98
C PRO A 478 -1.93 -8.75 16.15
N PRO A 479 -2.10 -7.59 16.82
CA PRO A 479 -3.16 -7.48 17.82
C PRO A 479 -4.40 -8.06 17.16
N PRO A 480 -5.18 -8.93 17.84
CA PRO A 480 -6.33 -9.59 17.22
C PRO A 480 -7.09 -8.50 16.49
N GLY A 481 -7.04 -8.56 15.16
CA GLY A 481 -7.65 -7.53 14.35
C GLY A 481 -9.09 -7.42 14.81
N PRO A 482 -9.71 -6.22 14.80
CA PRO A 482 -11.16 -6.19 14.87
C PRO A 482 -11.65 -7.25 13.90
N SER A 483 -12.48 -8.18 14.38
CA SER A 483 -12.96 -9.31 13.59
C SER A 483 -13.27 -8.81 12.19
N PRO A 484 -12.76 -9.47 11.13
CA PRO A 484 -12.98 -9.00 9.77
C PRO A 484 -14.46 -8.65 9.65
N PRO A 485 -14.79 -7.43 9.19
CA PRO A 485 -16.18 -7.02 9.10
C PRO A 485 -16.92 -8.14 8.36
N PRO A 486 -18.09 -8.58 8.86
CA PRO A 486 -18.83 -9.67 8.25
C PRO A 486 -18.90 -9.44 6.74
N PRO A 487 -18.75 -10.50 5.91
CA PRO A 487 -18.81 -10.37 4.47
C PRO A 487 -19.99 -9.47 4.11
N ALA A 488 -19.72 -8.44 3.29
CA ALA A 488 -20.75 -7.51 2.89
C ALA A 488 -21.98 -8.31 2.44
N PRO A 489 -23.19 -7.96 2.88
CA PRO A 489 -24.41 -8.66 2.48
C PRO A 489 -24.42 -8.83 0.95
N PRO A 490 -24.91 -9.98 0.42
CA PRO A 490 -25.05 -10.17 -1.02
C PRO A 490 -25.69 -8.93 -1.65
N GLY A 491 -25.03 -8.37 -2.68
CA GLY A 491 -25.48 -7.16 -3.37
C GLY A 491 -24.86 -5.85 -2.89
N ILE A 492 -23.82 -5.89 -2.04
CA ILE A 492 -23.03 -4.71 -1.64
C ILE A 492 -21.56 -4.95 -1.97
N ALA A 493 -20.92 -4.04 -2.71
CA ALA A 493 -19.47 -4.07 -2.98
C ALA A 493 -18.83 -2.71 -2.70
N MET A 494 -17.53 -2.73 -2.41
CA MET A 494 -16.73 -1.52 -2.29
C MET A 494 -16.12 -1.17 -3.65
N VAL A 495 -16.18 0.10 -4.03
CA VAL A 495 -15.64 0.64 -5.29
C VAL A 495 -14.69 1.78 -4.95
N ALA A 496 -13.48 1.73 -5.50
CA ALA A 496 -12.51 2.81 -5.43
C ALA A 496 -12.69 3.72 -6.66
N LYS A 497 -12.94 5.01 -6.43
CA LYS A 497 -12.99 6.05 -7.46
C LYS A 497 -11.69 6.86 -7.39
N SER A 498 -10.90 6.86 -8.46
CA SER A 498 -9.65 7.62 -8.51
C SER A 498 -9.89 9.00 -9.10
N MET A 499 -9.34 10.03 -8.49
CA MET A 499 -9.54 11.44 -8.87
C MET A 499 -8.22 12.22 -8.72
N SER A 500 -8.09 13.32 -9.46
CA SER A 500 -7.08 14.34 -9.22
C SER A 500 -7.72 15.70 -9.04
N ALA A 501 -7.12 16.54 -8.21
CA ALA A 501 -7.49 17.93 -8.04
C ALA A 501 -6.25 18.81 -8.08
N ASP A 502 -6.32 19.90 -8.84
CA ASP A 502 -5.35 20.98 -8.76
C ASP A 502 -5.95 22.12 -7.95
N PHE A 503 -5.13 22.73 -7.12
CA PHE A 503 -5.46 23.87 -6.29
C PHE A 503 -4.54 25.02 -6.67
N SER A 504 -5.11 26.21 -6.84
CA SER A 504 -4.37 27.44 -7.09
C SER A 504 -4.50 28.39 -5.91
N ASN A 505 -3.50 29.25 -5.71
CA ASN A 505 -3.49 30.23 -4.61
C ASN A 505 -3.61 29.58 -3.22
N VAL A 506 -3.11 28.35 -3.06
CA VAL A 506 -3.08 27.70 -1.74
C VAL A 506 -2.06 28.41 -0.88
N ASN A 507 -2.55 29.22 0.07
CA ASN A 507 -1.69 29.85 1.06
C ASN A 507 -1.38 28.82 2.15
N ILE A 508 -0.43 27.94 1.87
CA ILE A 508 0.18 27.11 2.92
C ILE A 508 1.12 28.04 3.69
N THR A 509 0.56 28.72 4.71
CA THR A 509 1.33 29.64 5.56
C THR A 509 2.36 28.83 6.34
N LEU A 510 3.60 28.86 5.85
CA LEU A 510 4.76 28.33 6.56
C LEU A 510 5.19 29.39 7.57
N ASP A 511 4.54 29.43 8.74
CA ASP A 511 4.94 30.34 9.80
C ASP A 511 6.32 29.92 10.30
N GLY A 512 7.33 30.73 9.95
CA GLY A 512 8.75 30.38 10.00
C GLY A 512 9.36 30.14 11.38
N ASN A 513 8.56 30.01 12.43
CA ASN A 513 9.04 29.81 13.80
C ASN A 513 8.39 28.62 14.54
N ASP A 514 7.40 27.92 13.96
CA ASP A 514 6.78 26.78 14.66
C ASP A 514 6.97 25.43 13.95
N VAL A 515 7.28 24.45 14.78
CA VAL A 515 7.96 23.22 14.43
C VAL A 515 6.92 22.20 14.00
N THR A 516 6.50 22.27 12.74
CA THR A 516 6.56 21.15 11.78
C THR A 516 5.70 21.43 10.55
N ASN A 517 6.35 21.57 9.38
CA ASN A 517 5.71 21.54 8.06
C ASN A 517 4.77 20.34 7.84
N LYS A 518 4.85 19.32 8.70
CA LYS A 518 3.92 18.19 8.74
C LYS A 518 2.51 18.60 9.14
N GLU A 519 2.32 19.49 10.11
CA GLU A 519 0.99 19.87 10.61
C GLU A 519 0.21 20.70 9.59
N ALA A 520 0.86 21.66 8.92
CA ALA A 520 0.22 22.45 7.85
C ALA A 520 -0.20 21.58 6.65
N VAL A 521 0.67 20.67 6.21
CA VAL A 521 0.37 19.71 5.12
C VAL A 521 -0.74 18.74 5.54
N THR A 522 -0.66 18.21 6.75
CA THR A 522 -1.67 17.29 7.30
C THR A 522 -3.01 18.01 7.46
N SER A 523 -3.02 19.28 7.89
CA SER A 523 -4.22 20.10 8.01
C SER A 523 -4.85 20.38 6.64
N PHE A 524 -4.04 20.73 5.64
CA PHE A 524 -4.51 20.90 4.26
C PHE A 524 -5.12 19.60 3.71
N ILE A 525 -4.39 18.48 3.80
CA ILE A 525 -4.86 17.16 3.35
C ILE A 525 -6.16 16.76 4.08
N ASN A 526 -6.21 16.92 5.41
CA ASN A 526 -7.40 16.60 6.19
C ASN A 526 -8.59 17.50 5.85
N SER A 527 -8.36 18.78 5.52
CA SER A 527 -9.41 19.69 5.05
C SER A 527 -10.01 19.21 3.73
N VAL A 528 -9.17 18.79 2.78
CA VAL A 528 -9.63 18.25 1.50
C VAL A 528 -10.36 16.91 1.70
N LYS A 529 -9.79 15.99 2.48
CA LYS A 529 -10.42 14.70 2.82
C LYS A 529 -11.77 14.89 3.50
N ALA A 530 -11.89 15.83 4.45
CA ALA A 530 -13.13 16.11 5.16
C ALA A 530 -14.24 16.61 4.20
N LYS A 531 -13.90 17.44 3.22
CA LYS A 531 -14.85 17.93 2.20
C LYS A 531 -15.31 16.79 1.28
N ILE A 532 -14.39 15.96 0.79
CA ILE A 532 -14.72 14.78 -0.05
C ILE A 532 -15.58 13.78 0.75
N SER A 533 -15.18 13.50 1.99
CA SER A 533 -15.90 12.64 2.93
C SER A 533 -17.33 13.14 3.18
N ALA A 534 -17.50 14.44 3.43
CA ALA A 534 -18.82 15.05 3.60
C ALA A 534 -19.68 14.97 2.33
N TYR A 535 -19.08 15.18 1.15
CA TYR A 535 -19.78 15.09 -0.14
C TYR A 535 -20.30 13.68 -0.42
N TYR A 536 -19.46 12.66 -0.21
CA TYR A 536 -19.84 11.26 -0.46
C TYR A 536 -20.59 10.59 0.70
N GLY A 537 -20.67 11.24 1.87
CA GLY A 537 -21.25 10.63 3.07
C GLY A 537 -20.47 9.41 3.57
N ILE A 538 -19.15 9.37 3.35
CA ILE A 538 -18.27 8.27 3.75
C ILE A 538 -17.34 8.68 4.90
N PRO A 539 -16.78 7.74 5.67
CA PRO A 539 -15.76 8.05 6.66
C PRO A 539 -14.53 8.74 6.04
N ILE A 540 -13.86 9.63 6.78
CA ILE A 540 -12.71 10.40 6.28
C ILE A 540 -11.53 9.50 5.89
N GLU A 541 -11.39 8.37 6.58
CA GLU A 541 -10.41 7.33 6.32
C GLU A 541 -10.63 6.59 4.99
N ASN A 542 -11.81 6.72 4.37
CA ASN A 542 -12.12 6.15 3.05
C ASN A 542 -11.70 7.08 1.89
N VAL A 543 -11.15 8.25 2.19
CA VAL A 543 -10.50 9.12 1.19
C VAL A 543 -8.99 8.97 1.39
N VAL A 544 -8.26 8.51 0.39
CA VAL A 544 -6.83 8.20 0.51
C VAL A 544 -6.02 8.99 -0.50
N ILE A 545 -5.10 9.84 -0.06
CA ILE A 545 -4.20 10.56 -0.95
C ILE A 545 -3.11 9.62 -1.49
N THR A 546 -2.99 9.54 -2.82
CA THR A 546 -2.10 8.61 -3.51
C THR A 546 -0.90 9.32 -4.17
N ALA A 547 -1.04 10.60 -4.51
CA ALA A 547 0.05 11.45 -4.99
C ALA A 547 -0.11 12.90 -4.54
N PHE A 548 1.02 13.60 -4.38
CA PHE A 548 1.06 15.01 -4.00
C PHE A 548 2.24 15.72 -4.69
N ALA A 549 1.93 16.81 -5.40
CA ALA A 549 2.87 17.65 -6.12
C ALA A 549 2.64 19.13 -5.80
N VAL A 550 3.71 19.92 -5.79
CA VAL A 550 3.64 21.38 -5.58
C VAL A 550 4.44 22.05 -6.69
N ASN A 551 3.82 23.03 -7.35
CA ASN A 551 4.37 23.71 -8.52
C ASN A 551 4.77 22.76 -9.66
N GLY A 552 3.98 21.68 -9.85
CA GLY A 552 4.25 20.64 -10.84
C GLY A 552 5.36 19.65 -10.45
N GLU A 553 6.12 19.92 -9.38
CA GLU A 553 7.16 19.02 -8.91
C GLU A 553 6.55 17.91 -8.01
N PRO A 554 6.72 16.63 -8.37
CA PRO A 554 6.30 15.52 -7.53
C PRO A 554 7.06 15.50 -6.21
N ILE A 555 6.40 15.94 -5.14
CA ILE A 555 6.98 15.93 -3.80
C ILE A 555 6.92 14.52 -3.20
N ALA A 556 5.79 13.84 -3.40
CA ALA A 556 5.60 12.48 -2.92
C ALA A 556 4.64 11.74 -3.85
N VAL A 557 5.22 10.97 -4.77
CA VAL A 557 4.48 10.02 -5.60
C VAL A 557 4.58 8.65 -4.92
N ARG A 558 3.47 7.93 -4.79
CA ARG A 558 3.58 6.47 -4.89
C ARG A 558 4.10 6.23 -6.32
N ARG A 559 5.31 5.68 -6.52
CA ARG A 559 6.16 5.61 -7.76
C ARG A 559 5.51 5.40 -9.15
N ARG A 560 4.18 5.41 -9.31
CA ARG A 560 3.39 5.17 -10.53
C ARG A 560 2.79 6.39 -11.25
N SER A 561 2.63 7.61 -10.70
CA SER A 561 1.66 8.55 -11.32
C SER A 561 2.09 9.94 -11.83
N LEU A 562 3.23 10.54 -11.44
CA LEU A 562 3.49 11.95 -11.78
C LEU A 562 4.38 12.23 -13.01
N ALA A 563 4.94 11.21 -13.68
CA ALA A 563 5.70 11.41 -14.94
C ALA A 563 4.81 11.72 -16.16
N ASP A 564 3.49 11.72 -15.97
CA ASP A 564 2.53 11.67 -17.04
C ASP A 564 2.16 13.07 -17.60
N ALA A 565 2.30 14.18 -16.87
CA ALA A 565 1.56 15.44 -17.17
C ALA A 565 1.87 16.26 -18.45
N ALA A 566 2.64 15.82 -19.46
CA ALA A 566 3.00 16.66 -20.64
C ALA A 566 2.84 15.99 -22.03
N ALA A 567 1.62 15.98 -22.60
CA ALA A 567 1.28 16.02 -24.05
C ALA A 567 -0.22 15.69 -24.31
N GLY A 568 -0.94 16.52 -25.08
CA GLY A 568 -2.38 16.41 -25.47
C GLY A 568 -2.64 15.42 -26.64
N ASP A 569 -3.81 15.29 -27.29
CA ASP A 569 -5.15 15.90 -27.25
C ASP A 569 -6.18 14.95 -27.95
N ALA A 570 -7.49 15.10 -27.63
CA ALA A 570 -8.75 14.80 -28.37
C ALA A 570 -9.42 13.38 -28.47
N ALA A 571 -10.67 13.33 -27.95
CA ALA A 571 -11.99 12.76 -28.39
C ALA A 571 -12.09 11.29 -28.93
N ASP A 572 -13.14 10.46 -28.73
CA ASP A 572 -14.57 10.66 -28.46
C ASP A 572 -15.31 9.34 -28.04
N GLU A 573 -16.46 9.54 -27.37
CA GLU A 573 -17.73 8.78 -27.18
C GLU A 573 -17.83 7.23 -27.04
N GLY A 574 -18.51 6.78 -25.96
CA GLY A 574 -19.20 5.48 -25.95
C GLY A 574 -19.45 4.76 -24.61
N ALA A 575 -20.14 5.37 -23.62
CA ALA A 575 -20.87 4.63 -22.57
C ALA A 575 -21.93 5.53 -21.88
N ASP A 576 -23.16 5.50 -22.41
CA ASP A 576 -24.30 6.40 -22.16
C ASP A 576 -24.96 6.28 -20.76
N GLY A 577 -24.18 6.42 -19.70
CA GLY A 577 -24.73 6.53 -18.35
C GLY A 577 -23.71 6.82 -17.26
N SER A 578 -22.48 6.32 -17.38
CA SER A 578 -21.45 6.56 -16.35
C SER A 578 -20.73 7.89 -16.52
N GLU A 579 -20.63 8.40 -17.75
CA GLU A 579 -19.89 9.63 -18.05
C GLU A 579 -20.63 10.87 -17.55
N GLU A 580 -21.94 10.96 -17.80
CA GLU A 580 -22.72 12.09 -17.30
C GLU A 580 -22.88 12.06 -15.77
N GLU A 581 -22.99 10.86 -15.17
CA GLU A 581 -22.94 10.70 -13.72
C GLU A 581 -21.58 11.17 -13.15
N THR A 582 -20.47 10.79 -13.80
CA THR A 582 -19.13 11.20 -13.39
C THR A 582 -18.93 12.72 -13.55
N ARG A 583 -19.40 13.32 -14.65
CA ARG A 583 -19.36 14.78 -14.85
C ARG A 583 -20.18 15.53 -13.80
N ARG A 584 -21.39 15.05 -13.47
CA ARG A 584 -22.22 15.63 -12.39
C ARG A 584 -21.54 15.51 -11.03
N GLU A 585 -20.93 14.35 -10.73
CA GLU A 585 -20.17 14.13 -9.51
C GLU A 585 -18.97 15.08 -9.40
N VAL A 586 -18.16 15.19 -10.46
CA VAL A 586 -16.99 16.08 -10.51
C VAL A 586 -17.42 17.53 -10.34
N ALA A 587 -18.44 17.99 -11.06
CA ALA A 587 -18.85 19.39 -10.98
C ALA A 587 -19.42 19.77 -9.61
N ALA A 588 -20.18 18.88 -8.98
CA ALA A 588 -20.70 19.10 -7.63
C ALA A 588 -19.60 19.02 -6.55
N LEU A 589 -18.65 18.08 -6.69
CA LEU A 589 -17.51 17.97 -5.79
C LEU A 589 -16.58 19.18 -5.91
N MET A 590 -16.36 19.71 -7.12
CA MET A 590 -15.59 20.92 -7.37
C MET A 590 -16.17 22.13 -6.62
N GLY A 591 -17.49 22.29 -6.60
CA GLY A 591 -18.16 23.34 -5.81
C GLY A 591 -17.95 23.22 -4.30
N SER A 592 -17.70 22.00 -3.79
CA SER A 592 -17.41 21.78 -2.36
C SER A 592 -15.94 22.03 -2.00
N LEU A 593 -15.02 21.86 -2.96
CA LEU A 593 -13.59 21.97 -2.78
C LEU A 593 -13.12 23.42 -2.98
N ALA A 594 -13.48 24.32 -2.06
CA ALA A 594 -13.02 25.71 -2.11
C ALA A 594 -11.49 25.81 -2.29
N GLY A 595 -11.05 26.46 -3.37
CA GLY A 595 -9.64 26.61 -3.77
C GLY A 595 -9.16 25.64 -4.86
N ALA A 596 -9.96 24.63 -5.24
CA ALA A 596 -9.65 23.77 -6.38
C ALA A 596 -9.82 24.55 -7.69
N SER A 597 -8.78 24.60 -8.51
CA SER A 597 -8.78 25.13 -9.87
C SER A 597 -9.13 24.09 -10.92
N SER A 598 -8.91 22.81 -10.63
CA SER A 598 -9.30 21.69 -11.50
C SER A 598 -9.70 20.49 -10.65
N LEU A 599 -10.56 19.64 -11.19
CA LEU A 599 -10.90 18.34 -10.63
C LEU A 599 -11.21 17.40 -11.79
N ALA A 600 -10.55 16.23 -11.81
CA ALA A 600 -10.74 15.20 -12.83
C ALA A 600 -10.99 13.84 -12.17
N ALA A 601 -11.91 13.06 -12.72
CA ALA A 601 -12.08 11.66 -12.36
C ALA A 601 -11.31 10.77 -13.35
N HIS A 602 -10.52 9.83 -12.85
CA HIS A 602 -9.69 8.93 -13.65
C HIS A 602 -10.29 7.53 -13.82
N GLY A 603 -11.35 7.20 -13.08
CA GLY A 603 -12.11 5.97 -13.26
C GLY A 603 -12.58 5.31 -11.95
N ARG A 604 -13.42 4.29 -12.10
CA ARG A 604 -13.98 3.47 -11.02
C ARG A 604 -13.41 2.05 -11.10
N ARG A 605 -13.11 1.41 -9.96
CA ARG A 605 -12.74 -0.01 -9.91
C ARG A 605 -13.38 -0.72 -8.71
N LEU A 606 -13.85 -1.95 -8.92
CA LEU A 606 -14.30 -2.82 -7.84
C LEU A 606 -13.13 -3.20 -6.96
N VAL A 607 -13.30 -3.07 -5.65
CA VAL A 607 -12.33 -3.48 -4.64
C VAL A 607 -12.61 -4.95 -4.33
N THR A 608 -11.82 -5.83 -4.92
CA THR A 608 -11.94 -7.29 -4.74
C THR A 608 -11.15 -7.81 -3.54
N ASP A 609 -10.16 -7.04 -3.07
CA ASP A 609 -9.31 -7.37 -1.93
C ASP A 609 -9.75 -6.55 -0.69
N PRO A 610 -10.25 -7.18 0.40
CA PRO A 610 -10.64 -6.46 1.61
C PRO A 610 -9.46 -5.74 2.31
N PHE A 611 -8.21 -6.09 1.99
CA PHE A 611 -7.01 -5.43 2.53
C PHE A 611 -6.55 -4.23 1.72
N GLU A 612 -7.23 -3.90 0.62
CA GLU A 612 -6.78 -2.85 -0.28
C GLU A 612 -6.87 -1.46 0.35
N LEU A 613 -7.98 -1.13 1.02
CA LEU A 613 -8.15 0.15 1.72
C LEU A 613 -7.11 0.31 2.86
N PRO A 614 -6.91 -0.66 3.77
CA PRO A 614 -5.82 -0.59 4.75
C PRO A 614 -4.43 -0.39 4.13
N ARG A 615 -4.14 -1.07 3.01
CA ARG A 615 -2.87 -0.93 2.28
C ARG A 615 -2.72 0.46 1.67
N ALA A 616 -3.80 1.04 1.16
CA ALA A 616 -3.81 2.40 0.61
C ALA A 616 -3.59 3.45 1.72
N GLN A 617 -4.30 3.33 2.85
CA GLN A 617 -4.17 4.21 4.02
C GLN A 617 -2.73 4.22 4.57
N LEU A 618 -2.08 3.06 4.62
CA LEU A 618 -0.68 2.99 5.05
C LEU A 618 0.26 3.70 4.07
N GLY A 619 0.01 3.55 2.77
CA GLY A 619 0.76 4.25 1.71
C GLY A 619 0.65 5.78 1.82
N GLU A 620 -0.54 6.28 2.18
CA GLU A 620 -0.80 7.69 2.43
C GLU A 620 0.01 8.23 3.62
N GLU A 621 0.15 7.49 4.73
CA GLU A 621 0.97 7.93 5.87
C GLU A 621 2.45 8.08 5.49
N GLY A 622 2.96 7.19 4.65
CA GLY A 622 4.30 7.31 4.06
C GLY A 622 4.42 8.51 3.12
N LEU A 623 3.37 8.79 2.34
CA LEU A 623 3.30 9.94 1.45
C LEU A 623 3.30 11.27 2.21
N ILE A 624 2.51 11.39 3.27
CA ILE A 624 2.45 12.60 4.12
C ILE A 624 3.82 12.88 4.75
N ARG A 625 4.54 11.84 5.21
CA ARG A 625 5.90 11.99 5.75
C ARG A 625 6.89 12.53 4.71
N ARG A 626 6.87 11.98 3.49
CA ARG A 626 7.71 12.46 2.38
C ARG A 626 7.35 13.89 1.96
N ALA A 627 6.04 14.18 1.91
CA ALA A 627 5.54 15.51 1.57
C ALA A 627 6.03 16.57 2.56
N ALA A 628 5.94 16.27 3.86
CA ALA A 628 6.43 17.15 4.91
C ALA A 628 7.95 17.39 4.81
N ALA A 629 8.73 16.33 4.55
CA ALA A 629 10.19 16.42 4.43
C ALA A 629 10.65 17.23 3.20
N ALA A 630 10.03 17.01 2.04
CA ALA A 630 10.40 17.75 0.84
C ALA A 630 9.95 19.22 0.90
N LEU A 631 8.83 19.54 1.57
CA LEU A 631 8.45 20.93 1.86
C LEU A 631 9.40 21.61 2.85
N GLN A 632 10.00 20.87 3.79
CA GLN A 632 11.10 21.40 4.63
C GLN A 632 12.32 21.78 3.80
N GLY A 633 12.70 20.97 2.82
CA GLY A 633 13.79 21.30 1.89
C GLY A 633 13.52 22.59 1.10
N LEU A 634 12.29 22.78 0.62
CA LEU A 634 11.90 23.99 -0.12
C LEU A 634 11.86 25.24 0.77
N ALA A 635 11.41 25.10 2.02
CA ALA A 635 11.32 26.22 2.97
C ALA A 635 12.69 26.78 3.37
N GLN A 636 13.75 25.96 3.37
CA GLN A 636 15.11 26.42 3.65
C GLN A 636 15.70 27.26 2.50
N GLY A 637 15.14 27.17 1.28
CA GLY A 637 15.65 27.83 0.09
C GLY A 637 15.02 29.19 -0.26
N ARG A 638 13.79 29.50 0.19
CA ARG A 638 13.05 30.74 -0.19
C ARG A 638 12.03 31.20 0.87
N ARG A 639 11.78 32.52 0.93
CA ARG A 639 10.65 33.11 1.67
C ARG A 639 9.31 32.79 0.95
N GLY A 640 8.51 31.92 1.54
CA GLY A 640 7.06 31.77 1.31
C GLY A 640 6.61 31.02 0.04
N LEU A 641 5.74 30.03 0.20
CA LEU A 641 5.02 29.33 -0.91
C LEU A 641 3.79 30.11 -1.41
N GLN A 642 3.71 31.43 -1.17
CA GLN A 642 2.57 32.24 -1.61
C GLN A 642 2.41 32.15 -3.14
N GLY A 643 1.23 31.71 -3.59
CA GLY A 643 0.90 31.55 -5.00
C GLY A 643 1.30 30.20 -5.62
N SER A 644 1.69 29.21 -4.82
CA SER A 644 2.02 27.89 -5.34
C SER A 644 0.77 27.13 -5.83
N SER A 645 0.92 26.35 -6.90
CA SER A 645 -0.09 25.36 -7.30
C SER A 645 0.16 24.06 -6.56
N VAL A 646 -0.91 23.38 -6.14
CA VAL A 646 -0.82 22.06 -5.51
C VAL A 646 -1.64 21.10 -6.35
N SER A 647 -1.05 20.01 -6.80
CA SER A 647 -1.74 18.95 -7.51
C SER A 647 -1.77 17.69 -6.64
N MET A 648 -2.94 17.07 -6.54
CA MET A 648 -3.16 15.95 -5.63
C MET A 648 -3.97 14.86 -6.33
N GLU A 649 -3.54 13.62 -6.20
CA GLU A 649 -4.32 12.45 -6.60
C GLU A 649 -4.84 11.73 -5.37
N PHE A 650 -6.07 11.23 -5.44
CA PHE A 650 -6.71 10.53 -4.35
C PHE A 650 -7.69 9.46 -4.82
N ASP A 651 -7.85 8.42 -4.00
CA ASP A 651 -8.85 7.38 -4.17
C ASP A 651 -9.97 7.56 -3.14
N VAL A 652 -11.22 7.45 -3.59
CA VAL A 652 -12.44 7.52 -2.77
C VAL A 652 -13.08 6.14 -2.73
N TYR A 653 -13.12 5.53 -1.55
CA TYR A 653 -13.69 4.20 -1.33
C TYR A 653 -15.15 4.31 -0.90
N VAL A 654 -16.07 4.02 -1.83
CA VAL A 654 -17.52 4.06 -1.61
C VAL A 654 -18.12 2.66 -1.64
N THR A 655 -19.12 2.43 -0.81
CA THR A 655 -19.91 1.21 -0.81
C THR A 655 -21.09 1.38 -1.76
N VAL A 656 -21.15 0.58 -2.82
CA VAL A 656 -22.22 0.61 -3.83
C VAL A 656 -23.04 -0.67 -3.78
N ARG A 657 -24.33 -0.58 -4.14
CA ARG A 657 -25.14 -1.77 -4.37
C ARG A 657 -24.81 -2.34 -5.74
N VAL A 658 -24.47 -3.62 -5.80
CA VAL A 658 -24.22 -4.34 -7.05
C VAL A 658 -25.46 -5.16 -7.38
N PRO A 659 -25.96 -5.14 -8.62
CA PRO A 659 -27.04 -6.03 -9.04
C PRO A 659 -26.71 -7.47 -8.65
N LEU A 660 -27.63 -8.12 -7.95
CA LEU A 660 -27.50 -9.54 -7.67
C LEU A 660 -27.55 -10.30 -9.01
N PRO A 661 -26.75 -11.37 -9.19
CA PRO A 661 -26.90 -12.23 -10.35
C PRO A 661 -28.36 -12.70 -10.45
N PRO A 662 -28.90 -12.83 -11.68
CA PRO A 662 -30.27 -13.28 -11.88
C PRO A 662 -30.50 -14.58 -11.11
N SER A 663 -31.61 -14.65 -10.37
CA SER A 663 -31.95 -15.82 -9.56
C SER A 663 -31.86 -17.09 -10.40
N PRO A 664 -31.31 -18.19 -9.85
CA PRO A 664 -31.25 -19.45 -10.58
C PRO A 664 -32.66 -19.88 -11.02
N PRO A 665 -32.77 -20.62 -12.15
CA PRO A 665 -34.06 -21.05 -12.68
C PRO A 665 -34.88 -21.81 -11.61
N PRO A 666 -36.22 -21.70 -11.64
CA PRO A 666 -37.09 -22.30 -10.64
C PRO A 666 -36.79 -23.79 -10.49
N LYS A 667 -36.72 -24.26 -9.24
CA LYS A 667 -36.52 -25.68 -8.93
C LYS A 667 -37.60 -26.53 -9.61
N PRO A 668 -37.26 -27.77 -10.03
CA PRO A 668 -38.26 -28.75 -10.48
C PRO A 668 -39.38 -28.90 -9.44
N PRO A 669 -40.63 -29.22 -9.86
CA PRO A 669 -41.74 -29.42 -8.95
C PRO A 669 -41.37 -30.43 -7.86
N ASN A 670 -41.62 -30.08 -6.60
CA ASN A 670 -41.43 -31.00 -5.48
C ASN A 670 -42.31 -32.26 -5.67
N ALA A 671 -41.81 -33.40 -5.21
CA ALA A 671 -42.57 -34.66 -5.24
C ALA A 671 -43.89 -34.50 -4.45
N PRO A 672 -44.97 -35.20 -4.86
CA PRO A 672 -46.26 -35.12 -4.17
C PRO A 672 -46.13 -35.42 -2.68
N GLY A 673 -46.52 -34.47 -1.82
CA GLY A 673 -46.54 -34.63 -0.35
C GLY A 673 -45.62 -33.69 0.45
N VAL A 674 -44.76 -32.90 -0.20
CA VAL A 674 -43.89 -31.92 0.48
C VAL A 674 -44.55 -30.54 0.49
N VAL A 675 -45.04 -30.11 1.66
CA VAL A 675 -45.59 -28.75 1.87
C VAL A 675 -44.43 -27.79 2.18
N GLU A 676 -44.11 -26.89 1.25
CA GLU A 676 -43.12 -25.83 1.48
C GLU A 676 -43.69 -24.69 2.33
N SER A 677 -42.86 -24.14 3.22
CA SER A 677 -43.23 -22.99 4.07
C SER A 677 -43.48 -21.73 3.24
N PRO A 678 -44.39 -20.83 3.66
CA PRO A 678 -44.79 -19.65 2.90
C PRO A 678 -43.60 -18.69 2.69
N SER A 679 -43.42 -18.25 1.45
CA SER A 679 -42.39 -17.27 1.09
C SER A 679 -42.70 -15.87 1.65
N PRO A 680 -41.67 -15.10 2.04
CA PRO A 680 -41.85 -13.74 2.56
C PRO A 680 -42.38 -12.76 1.49
N PRO A 681 -43.10 -11.71 1.90
CA PRO A 681 -43.72 -10.75 0.99
C PRO A 681 -42.69 -9.90 0.21
N PRO A 682 -43.03 -9.45 -1.02
CA PRO A 682 -42.14 -8.67 -1.87
C PRO A 682 -41.87 -7.25 -1.30
N PRO A 683 -40.68 -6.68 -1.56
CA PRO A 683 -40.34 -5.34 -1.11
C PRO A 683 -41.13 -4.24 -1.88
N PRO A 684 -41.36 -3.07 -1.24
CA PRO A 684 -42.16 -1.99 -1.81
C PRO A 684 -41.47 -1.27 -3.00
N PRO A 685 -42.24 -0.65 -3.91
CA PRO A 685 -41.73 0.04 -5.11
C PRO A 685 -41.02 1.37 -4.78
N PHE A 686 -40.04 1.71 -5.63
CA PHE A 686 -39.17 2.88 -5.47
C PHE A 686 -39.82 4.20 -5.93
N PRO A 687 -39.45 5.35 -5.32
CA PRO A 687 -39.90 6.68 -5.73
C PRO A 687 -39.22 7.20 -7.02
N PRO A 688 -39.86 8.13 -7.76
CA PRO A 688 -39.36 8.65 -9.04
C PRO A 688 -38.24 9.69 -8.87
N SER A 689 -37.31 9.69 -9.83
CA SER A 689 -36.17 10.61 -9.92
C SER A 689 -36.56 12.04 -10.33
N THR A 690 -35.86 13.03 -9.77
CA THR A 690 -36.02 14.47 -10.01
C THR A 690 -35.52 14.93 -11.40
N PRO A 691 -36.04 16.07 -11.93
CA PRO A 691 -35.74 16.54 -13.28
C PRO A 691 -34.35 17.23 -13.41
N PRO A 692 -33.79 17.30 -14.64
CA PRO A 692 -32.38 17.66 -14.87
C PRO A 692 -32.12 19.18 -14.88
N LEU A 693 -30.90 19.55 -14.44
CA LEU A 693 -30.28 20.88 -14.57
C LEU A 693 -29.23 20.84 -15.70
N THR A 694 -29.22 21.85 -16.56
CA THR A 694 -28.41 21.88 -17.80
C THR A 694 -27.00 22.48 -17.61
N ALA A 695 -26.02 21.94 -18.34
CA ALA A 695 -24.60 22.29 -18.30
C ALA A 695 -24.26 23.79 -18.49
N GLY A 696 -25.09 24.54 -19.22
CA GLY A 696 -24.89 25.99 -19.43
C GLY A 696 -25.04 26.84 -18.16
N ALA A 697 -25.79 26.36 -17.17
CA ALA A 697 -26.01 27.09 -15.91
C ALA A 697 -24.81 27.02 -14.95
N LEU A 698 -23.91 26.05 -15.14
CA LEU A 698 -22.82 25.76 -14.20
C LEU A 698 -21.48 26.38 -14.63
N ALA A 699 -21.20 26.42 -15.94
CA ALA A 699 -20.00 27.08 -16.48
C ALA A 699 -19.99 28.60 -16.23
N ALA A 700 -21.18 29.21 -16.13
CA ALA A 700 -21.33 30.65 -15.88
C ALA A 700 -21.03 31.07 -14.43
N VAL A 701 -20.98 30.13 -13.47
CA VAL A 701 -20.85 30.45 -12.03
C VAL A 701 -19.42 30.28 -11.51
N THR A 702 -18.61 29.40 -12.09
CA THR A 702 -17.34 28.97 -11.47
C THR A 702 -16.07 29.33 -12.24
N GLY A 703 -16.14 29.64 -13.54
CA GLY A 703 -14.95 29.99 -14.35
C GLY A 703 -13.89 28.88 -14.48
N ALA A 704 -14.20 27.63 -14.13
CA ALA A 704 -13.27 26.50 -14.14
C ALA A 704 -13.41 25.62 -15.39
N THR A 705 -12.29 25.11 -15.90
CA THR A 705 -12.22 24.13 -17.00
C THR A 705 -12.29 22.70 -16.46
N VAL A 706 -13.30 21.93 -16.90
CA VAL A 706 -13.42 20.49 -16.62
C VAL A 706 -12.69 19.74 -17.74
N ASN A 707 -11.55 19.12 -17.43
CA ASN A 707 -10.83 18.24 -18.36
C ASN A 707 -10.88 16.80 -17.84
N GLU A 708 -11.48 15.89 -18.60
CA GLU A 708 -11.31 14.45 -18.38
C GLU A 708 -9.97 14.01 -18.97
N VAL A 709 -9.04 13.62 -18.11
CA VAL A 709 -7.76 13.03 -18.52
C VAL A 709 -7.82 11.53 -18.24
N PHE A 710 -8.24 10.75 -19.25
CA PHE A 710 -8.17 9.29 -19.24
C PHE A 710 -6.74 8.84 -19.56
N ARG A 711 -5.94 8.56 -18.52
CA ARG A 711 -4.64 7.88 -18.63
C ARG A 711 -4.69 6.51 -17.97
N ARG A 712 -5.52 5.64 -18.52
CA ARG A 712 -5.50 4.20 -18.21
C ARG A 712 -5.47 3.43 -19.51
N CYS A 713 -4.84 2.26 -19.45
CA CYS A 713 -4.99 1.24 -20.47
C CYS A 713 -6.50 1.00 -20.67
N VAL A 714 -7.00 1.31 -21.87
CA VAL A 714 -8.41 1.08 -22.23
C VAL A 714 -8.56 -0.41 -22.53
N PRO A 715 -9.49 -1.16 -21.90
CA PRO A 715 -9.75 -2.53 -22.29
C PRO A 715 -10.31 -2.58 -23.73
N TYR A 716 -9.87 -3.55 -24.52
CA TYR A 716 -10.40 -3.82 -25.85
C TYR A 716 -11.06 -5.20 -25.87
N GLU A 717 -12.23 -5.30 -26.51
CA GLU A 717 -12.90 -6.58 -26.72
C GLU A 717 -11.97 -7.55 -27.47
N ASP A 718 -11.99 -8.82 -27.10
CA ASP A 718 -11.05 -9.87 -27.56
C ASP A 718 -9.58 -9.71 -27.13
N PHE A 719 -9.27 -8.77 -26.22
CA PHE A 719 -7.93 -8.63 -25.67
C PHE A 719 -7.90 -8.67 -24.14
N GLU A 720 -6.95 -9.42 -23.61
CA GLU A 720 -6.53 -9.39 -22.22
C GLU A 720 -5.43 -8.33 -22.04
N MET A 721 -5.61 -7.46 -21.06
CA MET A 721 -4.76 -6.29 -20.86
C MET A 721 -3.79 -6.49 -19.70
N PHE A 722 -2.53 -6.14 -19.93
CA PHE A 722 -1.44 -6.22 -18.97
C PHE A 722 -0.79 -4.86 -18.77
N MET A 723 -0.83 -4.36 -17.53
CA MET A 723 -0.23 -3.07 -17.17
C MET A 723 1.26 -3.20 -16.87
N GLY A 724 2.03 -2.19 -17.30
CA GLY A 724 3.47 -2.13 -17.09
C GLY A 724 4.24 -3.12 -17.95
N MET A 725 3.63 -3.62 -19.02
CA MET A 725 4.15 -4.74 -19.82
C MET A 725 4.32 -4.33 -21.28
N ASP A 726 5.38 -4.84 -21.91
CA ASP A 726 5.69 -4.68 -23.33
C ASP A 726 6.38 -5.94 -23.87
N HIS A 727 6.45 -6.05 -25.20
CA HIS A 727 7.15 -7.11 -25.90
C HIS A 727 8.02 -6.54 -27.02
N TRP A 728 9.27 -7.00 -27.15
CA TRP A 728 10.23 -6.45 -28.13
C TRP A 728 10.57 -7.48 -29.21
N GLY A 729 10.96 -7.02 -30.40
CA GLY A 729 11.61 -7.87 -31.42
C GLY A 729 10.67 -8.70 -32.30
N ASP A 730 9.37 -8.45 -32.25
CA ASP A 730 8.35 -9.14 -33.05
C ASP A 730 7.29 -8.18 -33.63
N ASP A 731 7.64 -6.89 -33.75
CA ASP A 731 6.76 -5.87 -34.30
C ASP A 731 6.31 -6.23 -35.72
N ILE A 732 5.00 -6.13 -35.98
CA ILE A 732 4.41 -6.31 -37.31
C ILE A 732 4.33 -4.95 -38.00
N ALA A 733 3.64 -4.01 -37.37
CA ALA A 733 3.41 -2.66 -37.86
C ALA A 733 3.14 -1.70 -36.68
N ARG A 734 3.42 -0.42 -36.89
CA ARG A 734 3.07 0.66 -35.95
C ARG A 734 1.89 1.45 -36.50
N PHE A 735 0.93 1.74 -35.63
CA PHE A 735 -0.21 2.60 -35.92
C PHE A 735 -0.13 3.90 -35.12
N SER A 736 -0.81 4.93 -35.60
CA SER A 736 -0.86 6.25 -34.95
C SER A 736 -1.56 6.22 -33.61
N SER A 737 -2.44 5.25 -33.39
CA SER A 737 -3.19 5.10 -32.14
C SER A 737 -3.31 3.65 -31.70
N VAL A 738 -3.56 3.47 -30.39
CA VAL A 738 -3.85 2.17 -29.78
C VAL A 738 -5.12 1.55 -30.38
N ARG A 739 -6.13 2.38 -30.69
CA ARG A 739 -7.39 1.93 -31.30
C ARG A 739 -7.17 1.36 -32.71
N GLU A 740 -6.36 2.03 -33.53
CA GLU A 740 -5.99 1.52 -34.87
C GLU A 740 -5.16 0.24 -34.76
N ALA A 741 -4.23 0.16 -33.82
CA ALA A 741 -3.48 -1.06 -33.55
C ALA A 741 -4.39 -2.21 -33.14
N ALA A 742 -5.39 -1.96 -32.28
CA ALA A 742 -6.39 -2.94 -31.88
C ALA A 742 -7.20 -3.43 -33.07
N ALA A 743 -7.80 -2.51 -33.84
CA ALA A 743 -8.59 -2.86 -35.03
C ALA A 743 -7.78 -3.65 -36.05
N ASN A 744 -6.52 -3.25 -36.29
CA ASN A 744 -5.62 -3.98 -37.17
C ASN A 744 -5.28 -5.37 -36.62
N CYS A 745 -5.02 -5.48 -35.31
CA CYS A 745 -4.69 -6.75 -34.68
C CYS A 745 -5.86 -7.74 -34.68
N THR A 746 -7.09 -7.24 -34.59
CA THR A 746 -8.30 -8.06 -34.69
C THR A 746 -8.38 -8.76 -36.05
N VAL A 747 -8.17 -8.03 -37.15
CA VAL A 747 -8.29 -8.56 -38.52
C VAL A 747 -7.04 -9.24 -39.06
N THR A 748 -5.86 -8.99 -38.47
CA THR A 748 -4.59 -9.56 -38.93
C THR A 748 -4.37 -10.94 -38.30
N PRO A 749 -4.40 -12.04 -39.10
CA PRO A 749 -4.33 -13.40 -38.54
C PRO A 749 -3.01 -13.71 -37.83
N SER A 750 -1.93 -12.98 -38.14
CA SER A 750 -0.62 -13.14 -37.50
C SER A 750 -0.42 -12.23 -36.28
N CYS A 751 -1.40 -11.40 -35.92
CA CYS A 751 -1.30 -10.50 -34.77
C CYS A 751 -1.82 -11.18 -33.50
N ALA A 752 -0.94 -11.25 -32.50
CA ALA A 752 -1.23 -11.86 -31.20
C ALA A 752 -1.39 -10.81 -30.08
N GLY A 753 -1.06 -9.56 -30.34
CA GLY A 753 -1.30 -8.45 -29.41
C GLY A 753 -0.79 -7.10 -29.92
N PHE A 754 -0.94 -6.06 -29.11
CA PHE A 754 -0.41 -4.72 -29.38
C PHE A 754 -0.05 -3.99 -28.09
N ASN A 755 0.72 -2.89 -28.18
CA ASN A 755 1.10 -2.09 -27.02
C ASN A 755 0.63 -0.62 -27.10
N THR A 756 0.88 0.16 -26.03
CA THR A 756 0.46 1.57 -25.94
C THR A 756 1.07 2.50 -26.97
N ASP A 757 2.17 2.10 -27.61
CA ASP A 757 2.82 2.90 -28.65
C ASP A 757 2.24 2.64 -30.06
N GLY A 758 1.19 1.82 -30.14
CA GLY A 758 0.55 1.41 -31.39
C GLY A 758 1.28 0.31 -32.14
N TRP A 759 2.26 -0.36 -31.55
CA TRP A 759 2.94 -1.50 -32.19
C TRP A 759 2.12 -2.77 -32.05
N THR A 760 1.75 -3.37 -33.17
CA THR A 760 1.18 -4.73 -33.26
C THR A 760 2.28 -5.79 -33.23
N LYS A 761 2.00 -6.94 -32.63
CA LYS A 761 2.99 -7.92 -32.20
C LYS A 761 2.63 -9.31 -32.71
N ARG A 762 3.62 -10.08 -33.16
CA ARG A 762 3.41 -11.47 -33.65
C ARG A 762 3.19 -12.46 -32.52
N LEU A 763 3.65 -12.14 -31.32
CA LEU A 763 3.67 -13.06 -30.20
C LEU A 763 2.83 -12.55 -29.02
N PRO A 764 2.07 -13.45 -28.38
CA PRO A 764 1.23 -13.11 -27.24
C PRO A 764 1.99 -13.02 -25.91
N THR A 765 3.28 -13.39 -25.90
CA THR A 765 4.07 -13.52 -24.67
C THR A 765 4.62 -12.17 -24.24
N ILE A 766 4.61 -11.91 -22.93
CA ILE A 766 5.12 -10.66 -22.35
C ILE A 766 6.57 -10.88 -21.95
N THR A 767 7.46 -10.01 -22.40
CA THR A 767 8.91 -10.21 -22.21
C THR A 767 9.61 -9.08 -21.51
N ASN A 768 8.94 -7.95 -21.33
CA ASN A 768 9.53 -6.76 -20.75
C ASN A 768 8.55 -6.05 -19.82
N THR A 769 9.09 -5.52 -18.72
CA THR A 769 8.36 -4.60 -17.84
C THR A 769 8.70 -3.17 -18.26
N GLY A 770 7.72 -2.45 -18.79
CA GLY A 770 7.85 -1.06 -19.21
C GLY A 770 7.00 -0.14 -18.35
N VAL A 771 7.61 0.84 -17.67
CA VAL A 771 6.86 1.89 -16.96
C VAL A 771 5.96 2.62 -17.98
N ALA A 772 4.67 2.79 -17.67
CA ALA A 772 3.66 3.39 -18.53
C ALA A 772 3.39 2.66 -19.88
N LYS A 773 3.71 1.36 -19.98
CA LYS A 773 3.27 0.52 -21.10
C LYS A 773 2.05 -0.31 -20.74
N CYS A 774 1.15 -0.48 -21.69
CA CYS A 774 0.13 -1.51 -21.62
C CYS A 774 0.33 -2.44 -22.80
N PHE A 775 0.12 -3.72 -22.56
CA PHE A 775 0.11 -4.75 -23.59
C PHE A 775 -1.27 -5.39 -23.63
N TRP A 776 -1.86 -5.46 -24.82
CA TRP A 776 -3.13 -6.11 -25.07
C TRP A 776 -2.87 -7.39 -25.85
N ARG A 777 -3.03 -8.52 -25.18
CA ARG A 777 -2.88 -9.86 -25.73
C ARG A 777 -4.22 -10.35 -26.26
N LYS A 778 -4.27 -10.89 -27.47
CA LYS A 778 -5.51 -11.47 -28.00
C LYS A 778 -5.94 -12.65 -27.12
N THR A 779 -7.20 -12.70 -26.72
CA THR A 779 -7.74 -13.76 -25.84
C THR A 779 -7.64 -15.14 -26.49
N THR A 780 -7.84 -15.17 -27.81
CA THR A 780 -7.54 -16.32 -28.66
C THR A 780 -6.06 -16.32 -29.02
N THR A 781 -5.33 -17.29 -28.50
CA THR A 781 -3.89 -17.42 -28.75
C THR A 781 -3.62 -17.70 -30.22
N VAL A 782 -2.96 -16.75 -30.85
CA VAL A 782 -2.44 -16.84 -32.21
C VAL A 782 -0.96 -17.15 -32.15
N CYS A 783 -0.53 -18.20 -32.85
CA CYS A 783 0.88 -18.53 -32.99
C CYS A 783 1.36 -18.17 -34.38
N ALA A 784 2.53 -17.54 -34.44
CA ALA A 784 3.15 -17.18 -35.71
C ALA A 784 3.50 -18.45 -36.49
N ASP A 785 3.28 -18.46 -37.81
CA ASP A 785 3.83 -19.54 -38.62
C ASP A 785 5.34 -19.35 -38.77
N ILE A 786 6.12 -20.37 -38.38
CA ILE A 786 7.58 -20.34 -38.42
C ILE A 786 8.04 -21.48 -39.34
N PRO A 787 8.68 -21.16 -40.48
CA PRO A 787 9.16 -22.18 -41.41
C PRO A 787 10.05 -23.22 -40.71
N GLY A 788 9.73 -24.49 -40.90
CA GLY A 788 10.41 -25.62 -40.26
C GLY A 788 9.90 -25.97 -38.86
N TYR A 789 8.80 -25.36 -38.40
CA TYR A 789 8.18 -25.66 -37.12
C TYR A 789 6.67 -25.85 -37.24
N THR A 790 6.11 -26.70 -36.40
CA THR A 790 4.66 -26.85 -36.21
C THR A 790 4.25 -26.17 -34.92
N ALA A 791 3.41 -25.13 -35.01
CA ALA A 791 2.96 -24.37 -33.86
C ALA A 791 1.73 -24.99 -33.18
N THR A 792 1.72 -25.02 -31.85
CA THR A 792 0.58 -25.41 -31.02
C THR A 792 0.25 -24.29 -30.03
N ALA A 793 -0.95 -23.72 -30.16
CA ALA A 793 -1.44 -22.67 -29.27
C ALA A 793 -1.81 -23.19 -27.88
N ASN A 794 -1.65 -22.33 -26.88
CA ASN A 794 -1.98 -22.57 -25.47
C ASN A 794 -1.29 -23.78 -24.85
N HIS A 795 -0.13 -24.17 -25.33
CA HIS A 795 0.55 -25.37 -24.87
C HIS A 795 1.95 -25.06 -24.38
N GLN A 796 2.31 -25.73 -23.28
CA GLN A 796 3.68 -25.88 -22.81
C GLN A 796 3.91 -27.38 -22.60
N ARG A 797 4.87 -27.96 -23.33
CA ARG A 797 5.25 -29.35 -23.11
C ARG A 797 6.42 -29.43 -22.13
N THR A 798 6.54 -30.59 -21.49
CA THR A 798 7.70 -30.91 -20.66
C THR A 798 8.75 -31.65 -21.50
N GLY A 799 10.02 -31.28 -21.29
CA GLY A 799 11.17 -31.85 -22.00
C GLY A 799 12.46 -31.45 -21.31
N THR A 800 13.60 -31.96 -21.76
CA THR A 800 14.89 -31.54 -21.21
C THR A 800 15.21 -30.15 -21.73
N LEU A 801 15.17 -29.14 -20.85
CA LEU A 801 15.49 -27.76 -21.18
C LEU A 801 16.97 -27.69 -21.62
N LEU A 802 17.21 -27.21 -22.84
CA LEU A 802 18.57 -26.99 -23.35
C LEU A 802 19.09 -25.61 -22.97
N GLY A 803 18.18 -24.65 -22.79
CA GLY A 803 18.52 -23.30 -22.36
C GLY A 803 17.38 -22.32 -22.49
N VAL A 804 17.65 -21.09 -22.08
CA VAL A 804 16.77 -19.94 -22.21
C VAL A 804 17.51 -18.88 -23.02
N SER A 805 16.84 -18.32 -24.03
CA SER A 805 17.41 -17.23 -24.81
C SER A 805 17.48 -15.96 -23.95
N PRO A 806 18.61 -15.23 -23.91
CA PRO A 806 18.78 -14.05 -23.05
C PRO A 806 17.88 -12.89 -23.47
N ARG A 807 17.44 -12.89 -24.73
CA ARG A 807 16.27 -12.13 -25.16
C ARG A 807 15.15 -13.14 -25.27
N THR A 808 14.12 -12.99 -24.45
CA THR A 808 12.89 -13.81 -24.46
C THR A 808 12.06 -13.66 -25.74
N THR A 809 12.70 -13.21 -26.83
CA THR A 809 12.14 -13.03 -28.16
C THR A 809 12.32 -14.32 -28.96
N ILE A 810 11.31 -14.73 -29.72
CA ILE A 810 11.48 -15.87 -30.63
C ILE A 810 12.40 -15.49 -31.79
N PHE A 811 12.19 -14.29 -32.33
CA PHE A 811 12.86 -13.79 -33.52
C PHE A 811 14.09 -12.92 -33.16
N GLY A 812 14.95 -12.68 -34.16
CA GLY A 812 16.14 -11.84 -34.06
C GLY A 812 17.46 -12.61 -33.92
N LYS A 813 18.59 -11.89 -34.01
CA LYS A 813 19.96 -12.43 -33.97
C LYS A 813 20.30 -13.20 -32.68
N PHE A 814 19.52 -12.97 -31.62
CA PHE A 814 19.63 -13.64 -30.32
C PHE A 814 18.29 -14.24 -29.92
N GLY A 815 17.41 -14.53 -30.87
CA GLY A 815 16.11 -15.15 -30.58
C GLY A 815 16.23 -16.65 -30.38
N VAL A 816 15.25 -17.23 -29.68
CA VAL A 816 15.21 -18.67 -29.42
C VAL A 816 15.23 -19.52 -30.69
N LEU A 817 14.69 -18.99 -31.79
CA LEU A 817 14.69 -19.65 -33.09
C LEU A 817 16.12 -19.89 -33.62
N LEU A 818 17.00 -18.89 -33.50
CA LEU A 818 18.37 -19.03 -33.98
C LEU A 818 19.16 -20.05 -33.12
N ASN A 819 18.97 -20.01 -31.80
CA ASN A 819 19.60 -20.95 -30.88
C ASN A 819 19.09 -22.39 -31.11
N CYS A 820 17.79 -22.56 -31.32
CA CYS A 820 17.20 -23.85 -31.62
C CYS A 820 17.59 -24.39 -33.00
N ASN A 821 17.75 -23.51 -34.01
CA ASN A 821 18.24 -23.93 -35.33
C ASN A 821 19.73 -24.30 -35.32
N ALA A 822 20.55 -23.61 -34.54
CA ALA A 822 21.97 -23.90 -34.40
C ALA A 822 22.25 -25.20 -33.61
N SER A 823 21.32 -25.62 -32.75
CA SER A 823 21.46 -26.85 -31.96
C SER A 823 20.81 -28.04 -32.66
N THR A 824 21.62 -29.06 -32.99
CA THR A 824 21.13 -30.35 -33.49
C THR A 824 20.31 -31.13 -32.46
N ARG A 825 20.43 -30.77 -31.18
CA ARG A 825 19.66 -31.36 -30.08
C ARG A 825 18.30 -30.70 -29.88
N CYS A 826 18.07 -29.51 -30.45
CA CYS A 826 16.81 -28.82 -30.25
C CYS A 826 15.71 -29.44 -31.10
N THR A 827 14.64 -29.89 -30.45
CA THR A 827 13.46 -30.46 -31.10
C THR A 827 12.22 -29.58 -30.92
N ALA A 828 12.24 -28.62 -29.99
CA ALA A 828 11.13 -27.70 -29.78
C ALA A 828 11.58 -26.40 -29.11
N MET A 829 10.76 -25.37 -29.26
CA MET A 829 10.92 -24.07 -28.60
C MET A 829 9.56 -23.46 -28.25
N SER A 830 9.55 -22.41 -27.44
CA SER A 830 8.33 -21.73 -26.96
C SER A 830 8.44 -20.23 -27.12
N SER A 831 7.29 -19.57 -27.08
CA SER A 831 7.20 -18.13 -27.19
C SER A 831 7.74 -17.32 -26.02
N ASP A 832 8.06 -17.95 -24.88
CA ASP A 832 8.76 -17.33 -23.75
C ASP A 832 10.29 -17.44 -23.84
N GLY A 833 10.81 -17.90 -24.98
CA GLY A 833 12.25 -17.90 -25.28
C GLY A 833 13.01 -19.13 -24.78
N ARG A 834 12.32 -20.20 -24.39
CA ARG A 834 12.94 -21.48 -23.98
C ARG A 834 13.00 -22.48 -25.14
N PHE A 835 13.97 -23.38 -25.10
CA PHE A 835 14.12 -24.46 -26.09
C PHE A 835 14.59 -25.77 -25.47
N TRP A 836 14.17 -26.89 -26.05
CA TRP A 836 14.25 -28.22 -25.44
C TRP A 836 14.86 -29.27 -26.37
N SER A 837 15.50 -30.28 -25.77
CA SER A 837 15.86 -31.53 -26.44
C SER A 837 14.87 -32.63 -26.09
N GLY A 838 14.26 -33.20 -27.13
CA GLY A 838 13.20 -34.19 -27.01
C GLY A 838 11.89 -33.54 -26.56
N THR A 839 10.83 -33.78 -27.32
CA THR A 839 9.47 -33.62 -26.79
C THR A 839 9.19 -34.87 -25.97
N GLY A 840 9.27 -34.77 -24.65
CA GLY A 840 8.78 -35.86 -23.81
C GLY A 840 7.31 -36.10 -24.14
N SER A 841 6.84 -37.34 -24.08
CA SER A 841 5.40 -37.64 -24.05
C SER A 841 4.74 -37.17 -22.74
N GLY A 842 5.45 -36.34 -21.96
CA GLY A 842 5.05 -35.85 -20.66
C GLY A 842 3.88 -34.88 -20.77
N THR A 843 3.18 -34.72 -19.64
CA THR A 843 1.97 -33.94 -19.49
C THR A 843 2.08 -32.56 -20.14
N ASN A 844 1.23 -32.33 -21.14
CA ASN A 844 0.99 -31.01 -21.71
C ASN A 844 0.30 -30.15 -20.66
N SER A 845 0.92 -29.03 -20.24
CA SER A 845 0.19 -28.01 -19.49
C SER A 845 -0.41 -27.01 -20.47
N THR A 846 -1.70 -26.71 -20.29
CA THR A 846 -2.37 -25.66 -21.07
C THR A 846 -2.01 -24.31 -20.47
N VAL A 847 -1.24 -23.49 -21.18
CA VAL A 847 -0.85 -22.15 -20.72
C VAL A 847 -1.40 -21.11 -21.68
N GLN A 848 -2.41 -20.37 -21.22
CA GLN A 848 -3.08 -19.38 -22.06
C GLN A 848 -2.11 -18.29 -22.55
N GLY A 849 -2.09 -18.06 -23.87
CA GLY A 849 -1.20 -17.12 -24.53
C GLY A 849 0.24 -17.61 -24.70
N MET A 850 0.50 -18.91 -24.57
CA MET A 850 1.78 -19.51 -24.96
C MET A 850 1.67 -20.18 -26.32
N CYS A 851 2.71 -20.05 -27.14
CA CYS A 851 2.89 -20.82 -28.37
C CYS A 851 4.06 -21.78 -28.23
N TRP A 852 3.78 -23.06 -28.46
CA TRP A 852 4.78 -24.11 -28.55
C TRP A 852 5.11 -24.39 -30.02
N TYR A 853 6.38 -24.62 -30.34
CA TYR A 853 6.85 -24.87 -31.69
C TYR A 853 7.67 -26.15 -31.72
N ASP A 854 7.10 -27.21 -32.29
CA ASP A 854 7.79 -28.47 -32.55
C ASP A 854 8.60 -28.33 -33.84
N LYS A 855 9.91 -28.60 -33.81
CA LYS A 855 10.80 -28.53 -34.98
C LYS A 855 10.55 -29.74 -35.87
N ASN A 856 10.31 -29.51 -37.16
CA ASN A 856 9.99 -30.55 -38.15
C ASN A 856 11.19 -31.40 -38.56
#